data_AF-A0A9Q2XRL3-F1
#
_entry.id   AF-A0A9Q2XRL3-F1
#
_cell.length_a   1.000
_cell.length_b   1.000
_cell.length_c   1.000
_cell.angle_alpha   90.00
_cell.angle_beta   90.00
_cell.angle_gamma   90.00
#
_symmetry.space_group_name_H-M   'P 1'
#
loop_
_entity.id
_entity.type
_entity.pdbx_description
1 polymer ?
#
loop_
_entity_poly.entity_id
_entity_poly.type
_entity_poly.pdbx_seq_one_letter_code
_entity_poly.pdbx_strand_id
1 'polypeptide(L)'
;MTDNTPATQRPRQAAVVPLDQIGVEDVSRGAAVFDAWLRDISGGYVNLERLKDVAEVLPVIGNIIALVDAVGDVVNLASSDKPDPLDWVSLGINLIGVIPAPPTMAAARKSLRPMLVLARQEGKQMLGDSLIEIIVGHLNATLLGEIDAFLIDAKGQLEVILKECADVGEKLINNTADAIDAVITGKLDSATDLETASRKATAAKEALRSDPSLVFENAFGALSDAYSAMGKGAANLIMRKSVSEPLQQKVLARTQAFRSLAPQLRSQLMSLTSAANPNSIEGMRLILESSSVLWHRRNPKVQSTTVKDNKTTQATRQAAKGETEAITQQEPARQAANDSKNGTCTSSCNRINFALGSESLDHTDFSLPGPFPVTWTRTYNSRLDALDDGNLGARWLTEFTTCIDVVGKGLVLHDSDGRSHDFPLPEKGKPHYDAVEYLTLVRTGGQQLVLLRGLDRQETYARHGDRYYLTHIQLRSGAGAMLHYEHRHNGRPVLSDINTYQDDDPTKVHLQLGTLLDEHGRLQGLWQVVDGTPLRQLCAYHYDDAGDLIAAQDENGAAWHYQYQHHLVTRYTDRTGRGLNLEWDGIGPHAKAIHEWADDGSFDVRLDWDERIRLTYVTDAHGQETWHYYDIQGYTYRIRHPDGHSEWLFRDARKNVIRHVHP
;
A
#
# COMPACT_ATOMS: atom_id res chain seq x y z
N MET A 1 -24.32 -19.52 22.06
CA MET A 1 -23.65 -20.56 21.27
C MET A 1 -22.99 -19.83 20.13
N THR A 2 -21.69 -19.60 20.24
CA THR A 2 -20.89 -18.97 19.17
C THR A 2 -20.54 -20.08 18.18
N ASP A 3 -21.24 -20.09 17.04
CA ASP A 3 -20.86 -20.93 15.91
C ASP A 3 -19.50 -20.45 15.39
N ASN A 4 -18.43 -21.10 15.87
CA ASN A 4 -17.13 -21.10 15.20
C ASN A 4 -17.28 -21.88 13.90
N THR A 5 -17.93 -21.27 12.91
CA THR A 5 -17.76 -21.69 11.52
C THR A 5 -16.33 -21.32 11.17
N PRO A 6 -15.43 -22.27 10.84
CA PRO A 6 -14.08 -21.93 10.40
C PRO A 6 -14.22 -20.98 9.21
N ALA A 7 -13.56 -19.81 9.29
CA ALA A 7 -13.60 -18.82 8.24
C ALA A 7 -13.24 -19.51 6.91
N THR A 8 -14.19 -19.56 5.98
CA THR A 8 -13.95 -20.11 4.65
C THR A 8 -12.84 -19.27 4.02
N GLN A 9 -11.67 -19.87 3.81
CA GLN A 9 -10.52 -19.16 3.26
C GLN A 9 -10.90 -18.52 1.92
N ARG A 10 -10.73 -17.20 1.81
CA ARG A 10 -11.10 -16.45 0.59
C ARG A 10 -10.32 -17.00 -0.62
N PRO A 11 -10.94 -17.05 -1.81
CA PRO A 11 -10.23 -17.46 -3.01
C PRO A 11 -9.08 -16.51 -3.30
N ARG A 12 -7.98 -17.08 -3.82
CA ARG A 12 -6.78 -16.32 -4.14
C ARG A 12 -7.06 -15.21 -5.16
N GLN A 13 -6.92 -13.97 -4.72
CA GLN A 13 -6.90 -12.79 -5.58
C GLN A 13 -5.52 -12.53 -6.20
N ALA A 14 -5.56 -11.72 -7.26
CA ALA A 14 -4.42 -11.03 -7.85
C ALA A 14 -4.79 -9.54 -7.95
N ALA A 15 -3.82 -8.64 -8.07
CA ALA A 15 -4.07 -7.24 -8.34
C ALA A 15 -3.70 -6.94 -9.79
N VAL A 16 -4.52 -6.14 -10.50
CA VAL A 16 -4.11 -5.52 -11.75
C VAL A 16 -3.90 -4.04 -11.45
N VAL A 17 -2.64 -3.62 -11.53
CA VAL A 17 -2.12 -2.38 -10.95
C VAL A 17 -1.62 -1.50 -12.09
N PRO A 18 -1.80 -0.17 -12.04
CA PRO A 18 -1.03 0.73 -12.89
C PRO A 18 0.47 0.43 -12.79
N LEU A 19 1.15 0.29 -13.92
CA LEU A 19 2.52 -0.24 -13.95
C LEU A 19 3.50 0.64 -13.14
N ASP A 20 3.28 1.95 -13.13
CA ASP A 20 4.05 2.94 -12.38
C ASP A 20 3.89 2.86 -10.86
N GLN A 21 2.93 2.08 -10.37
CA GLN A 21 2.70 1.83 -8.95
C GLN A 21 3.31 0.50 -8.46
N ILE A 22 3.84 -0.33 -9.36
CA ILE A 22 4.57 -1.55 -8.98
C ILE A 22 6.01 -1.18 -8.66
N GLY A 23 6.35 -1.22 -7.38
CA GLY A 23 7.69 -0.94 -6.89
C GLY A 23 8.59 -2.17 -6.86
N VAL A 24 9.90 -1.93 -6.68
CA VAL A 24 10.88 -3.01 -6.44
C VAL A 24 10.49 -3.85 -5.23
N GLU A 25 9.86 -3.24 -4.24
CA GLU A 25 9.43 -3.90 -3.02
C GLU A 25 8.37 -4.98 -3.28
N ASP A 26 7.44 -4.76 -4.21
CA ASP A 26 6.44 -5.76 -4.57
C ASP A 26 7.07 -6.95 -5.31
N VAL A 27 7.98 -6.67 -6.26
CA VAL A 27 8.74 -7.72 -6.97
C VAL A 27 9.61 -8.52 -5.98
N SER A 28 10.23 -7.81 -5.02
CA SER A 28 11.06 -8.41 -3.98
C SER A 28 10.23 -9.28 -3.03
N ARG A 29 8.99 -8.87 -2.71
CA ARG A 29 8.06 -9.65 -1.87
C ARG A 29 7.78 -11.00 -2.49
N GLY A 30 7.41 -11.02 -3.78
CA GLY A 30 7.14 -12.29 -4.46
C GLY A 30 8.39 -13.18 -4.55
N ALA A 31 9.57 -12.61 -4.83
CA ALA A 31 10.82 -13.36 -4.78
C ALA A 31 11.12 -13.92 -3.37
N ALA A 32 10.79 -13.18 -2.31
CA ALA A 32 10.96 -13.62 -0.93
C ALA A 32 10.04 -14.79 -0.55
N VAL A 33 8.82 -14.87 -1.11
CA VAL A 33 7.93 -16.03 -0.94
C VAL A 33 8.58 -17.30 -1.52
N PHE A 34 9.18 -17.19 -2.70
CA PHE A 34 9.90 -18.31 -3.31
C PHE A 34 11.13 -18.72 -2.50
N ASP A 35 11.94 -17.76 -2.04
CA ASP A 35 13.07 -18.03 -1.15
C ASP A 35 12.65 -18.68 0.17
N ALA A 36 11.54 -18.25 0.76
CA ALA A 36 10.99 -18.86 1.97
C ALA A 36 10.59 -20.32 1.75
N TRP A 37 9.96 -20.63 0.61
CA TRP A 37 9.65 -22.00 0.22
C TRP A 37 10.92 -22.85 0.05
N LEU A 38 11.93 -22.35 -0.67
CA LEU A 38 13.22 -23.03 -0.85
C LEU A 38 13.86 -23.39 0.48
N ARG A 39 13.81 -22.47 1.45
CA ARG A 39 14.32 -22.68 2.80
C ARG A 39 13.49 -23.70 3.56
N ASP A 40 12.16 -23.63 3.51
CA ASP A 40 11.30 -24.62 4.16
C ASP A 40 11.61 -26.03 3.67
N ILE A 41 11.65 -26.22 2.34
CA ILE A 41 11.82 -27.56 1.77
C ILE A 41 13.19 -28.16 2.04
N SER A 42 14.19 -27.32 2.30
CA SER A 42 15.59 -27.72 2.49
C SER A 42 16.09 -27.62 3.93
N GLY A 43 15.23 -27.25 4.89
CA GLY A 43 15.68 -26.96 6.27
C GLY A 43 16.68 -25.79 6.34
N GLY A 44 16.56 -24.83 5.41
CA GLY A 44 17.37 -23.60 5.33
C GLY A 44 18.66 -23.71 4.52
N TYR A 45 18.96 -24.86 3.90
CA TYR A 45 20.20 -25.05 3.15
C TYR A 45 20.17 -24.49 1.72
N VAL A 46 18.99 -24.44 1.12
CA VAL A 46 18.77 -23.93 -0.23
C VAL A 46 18.07 -22.58 -0.13
N ASN A 47 18.59 -21.61 -0.87
CA ASN A 47 18.08 -20.25 -0.97
C ASN A 47 18.34 -19.71 -2.39
N LEU A 48 17.76 -18.56 -2.71
CA LEU A 48 17.88 -17.96 -4.04
C LEU A 48 19.33 -17.68 -4.47
N GLU A 49 20.19 -17.28 -3.53
CA GLU A 49 21.60 -16.98 -3.82
C GLU A 49 22.38 -18.23 -4.24
N ARG A 50 22.21 -19.36 -3.53
CA ARG A 50 22.84 -20.64 -3.91
C ARG A 50 22.29 -21.23 -5.19
N LEU A 51 20.99 -21.04 -5.45
CA LEU A 51 20.38 -21.48 -6.70
C LEU A 51 20.96 -20.75 -7.91
N LYS A 52 21.20 -19.44 -7.79
CA LYS A 52 21.79 -18.62 -8.86
C LYS A 52 23.15 -19.16 -9.34
N ASP A 53 23.96 -19.71 -8.44
CA ASP A 53 25.31 -20.17 -8.75
C ASP A 53 25.35 -21.57 -9.39
N VAL A 54 24.28 -22.35 -9.26
CA VAL A 54 24.24 -23.78 -9.65
C VAL A 54 23.24 -24.06 -10.77
N ALA A 55 22.19 -23.24 -10.88
CA ALA A 55 21.17 -23.42 -11.89
C ALA A 55 21.71 -23.22 -13.30
N GLU A 56 21.37 -24.14 -14.20
CA GLU A 56 21.56 -23.93 -15.64
C GLU A 56 20.84 -22.65 -16.09
N VAL A 57 21.38 -22.01 -17.14
CA VAL A 57 20.82 -20.78 -17.71
C VAL A 57 19.36 -21.01 -18.12
N LEU A 58 18.42 -20.52 -17.31
CA LEU A 58 17.04 -20.35 -17.73
C LEU A 58 16.99 -19.34 -18.89
N PRO A 59 16.04 -19.49 -19.84
CA PRO A 59 15.95 -18.59 -20.99
C PRO A 59 15.80 -17.13 -20.56
N VAL A 60 16.19 -16.22 -21.45
CA VAL A 60 15.93 -14.77 -21.35
C VAL A 60 14.48 -14.54 -20.92
N ILE A 61 14.21 -13.59 -20.03
CA ILE A 61 12.85 -13.37 -19.52
C ILE A 61 12.25 -12.11 -20.11
N GLY A 62 11.01 -12.18 -20.55
CA GLY A 62 10.25 -11.02 -21.03
C GLY A 62 9.82 -10.04 -19.93
N ASN A 63 9.49 -10.56 -18.73
CA ASN A 63 8.96 -9.78 -17.60
C ASN A 63 9.25 -10.46 -16.24
N ILE A 64 9.98 -9.77 -15.35
CA ILE A 64 10.34 -10.30 -14.02
C ILE A 64 9.13 -10.46 -13.08
N ILE A 65 8.12 -9.59 -13.18
CA ILE A 65 6.89 -9.69 -12.37
C ILE A 65 6.18 -11.00 -12.70
N ALA A 66 6.04 -11.29 -13.99
CA ALA A 66 5.43 -12.53 -14.47
C ALA A 66 6.22 -13.79 -14.06
N LEU A 67 7.56 -13.71 -14.03
CA LEU A 67 8.40 -14.81 -13.55
C LEU A 67 8.19 -15.08 -12.06
N VAL A 68 8.21 -14.03 -11.24
CA VAL A 68 8.00 -14.13 -9.79
C VAL A 68 6.65 -14.80 -9.50
N ASP A 69 5.59 -14.35 -10.17
CA ASP A 69 4.27 -14.93 -10.02
C ASP A 69 4.17 -16.37 -10.56
N ALA A 70 4.79 -16.67 -11.72
CA ALA A 70 4.82 -18.03 -12.28
C ALA A 70 5.51 -19.03 -11.35
N VAL A 71 6.64 -18.62 -10.76
CA VAL A 71 7.35 -19.44 -9.78
C VAL A 71 6.52 -19.62 -8.51
N GLY A 72 5.83 -18.57 -8.05
CA GLY A 72 4.88 -18.65 -6.93
C GLY A 72 3.72 -19.62 -7.20
N ASP A 73 3.15 -19.61 -8.40
CA ASP A 73 2.10 -20.53 -8.82
C ASP A 73 2.60 -21.98 -8.85
N VAL A 74 3.80 -22.21 -9.41
CA VAL A 74 4.44 -23.53 -9.43
C VAL A 74 4.68 -24.05 -8.01
N VAL A 75 5.14 -23.21 -7.08
CA VAL A 75 5.27 -23.57 -5.66
C VAL A 75 3.93 -23.94 -5.03
N ASN A 76 2.88 -23.17 -5.33
CA ASN A 76 1.54 -23.44 -4.81
C ASN A 76 1.00 -24.79 -5.31
N LEU A 77 1.10 -25.05 -6.62
CA LEU A 77 0.71 -26.31 -7.24
C LEU A 77 1.46 -27.49 -6.62
N ALA A 78 2.75 -27.32 -6.31
CA ALA A 78 3.59 -28.34 -5.69
C ALA A 78 3.28 -28.62 -4.22
N SER A 79 2.76 -27.62 -3.52
CA SER A 79 2.49 -27.68 -2.09
C SER A 79 1.05 -28.08 -1.78
N SER A 80 0.18 -28.13 -2.80
CA SER A 80 -1.23 -28.47 -2.65
C SER A 80 -1.49 -29.95 -2.94
N ASP A 81 -2.17 -30.64 -2.02
CA ASP A 81 -2.61 -32.02 -2.22
C ASP A 81 -3.66 -32.14 -3.34
N LYS A 82 -4.44 -31.08 -3.56
CA LYS A 82 -5.47 -30.97 -4.60
C LYS A 82 -5.47 -29.53 -5.13
N PRO A 83 -4.65 -29.24 -6.16
CA PRO A 83 -4.60 -27.90 -6.73
C PRO A 83 -5.95 -27.47 -7.30
N ASP A 84 -6.31 -26.19 -7.12
CA ASP A 84 -7.50 -25.62 -7.76
C ASP A 84 -7.26 -25.60 -9.28
N PRO A 85 -8.21 -26.03 -10.13
CA PRO A 85 -8.10 -25.85 -11.58
C PRO A 85 -7.70 -24.44 -12.02
N LEU A 86 -8.10 -23.40 -11.26
CA LEU A 86 -7.74 -22.00 -11.52
C LEU A 86 -6.26 -21.69 -11.27
N ASP A 87 -5.55 -22.48 -10.45
CA ASP A 87 -4.11 -22.32 -10.24
C ASP A 87 -3.33 -22.60 -11.54
N TRP A 88 -3.76 -23.60 -12.33
CA TRP A 88 -3.18 -23.89 -13.64
C TRP A 88 -3.44 -22.76 -14.66
N VAL A 89 -4.62 -22.14 -14.58
CA VAL A 89 -4.96 -20.98 -15.40
C VAL A 89 -4.07 -19.79 -15.04
N SER A 90 -3.88 -19.54 -13.73
CA SER A 90 -2.96 -18.50 -13.23
C SER A 90 -1.54 -18.71 -13.75
N LEU A 91 -1.03 -19.94 -13.63
CA LEU A 91 0.30 -20.28 -14.13
C LEU A 91 0.41 -20.07 -15.65
N GLY A 92 -0.60 -20.49 -16.42
CA GLY A 92 -0.64 -20.26 -17.85
C GLY A 92 -0.58 -18.78 -18.23
N ILE A 93 -1.37 -17.94 -17.56
CA ILE A 93 -1.38 -16.48 -17.76
C ILE A 93 0.00 -15.87 -17.40
N ASN A 94 0.63 -16.32 -16.33
CA ASN A 94 1.94 -15.82 -15.91
C ASN A 94 3.05 -16.26 -16.87
N LEU A 95 3.03 -17.50 -17.35
CA LEU A 95 4.02 -17.99 -18.32
C LEU A 95 3.97 -17.23 -19.66
N ILE A 96 2.80 -16.73 -20.09
CA ILE A 96 2.69 -15.85 -21.27
C ILE A 96 3.59 -14.61 -21.13
N GLY A 97 3.70 -14.05 -19.92
CA GLY A 97 4.57 -12.91 -19.62
C GLY A 97 6.05 -13.27 -19.46
N VAL A 98 6.38 -14.54 -19.15
CA VAL A 98 7.76 -15.00 -18.94
C VAL A 98 8.51 -15.18 -20.27
N ILE A 99 7.85 -15.71 -21.31
CA ILE A 99 8.51 -16.11 -22.56
C ILE A 99 9.17 -14.90 -23.25
N PRO A 100 10.48 -14.95 -23.57
CA PRO A 100 11.17 -13.90 -24.31
C PRO A 100 10.67 -13.85 -25.76
N ALA A 101 10.36 -12.65 -26.26
CA ALA A 101 9.71 -12.51 -27.56
C ALA A 101 10.70 -12.17 -28.71
N PRO A 102 10.42 -12.62 -29.95
CA PRO A 102 10.79 -11.90 -31.14
C PRO A 102 10.17 -10.48 -31.14
N PRO A 103 10.80 -9.46 -31.74
CA PRO A 103 10.39 -8.06 -31.61
C PRO A 103 8.92 -7.75 -31.98
N THR A 104 8.33 -8.55 -32.86
CA THR A 104 6.98 -8.32 -33.41
C THR A 104 5.84 -8.72 -32.46
N MET A 105 6.09 -9.51 -31.41
CA MET A 105 5.04 -10.04 -30.51
C MET A 105 5.22 -9.66 -29.03
N ALA A 106 6.29 -8.94 -28.69
CA ALA A 106 6.58 -8.54 -27.31
C ALA A 106 5.46 -7.68 -26.71
N ALA A 107 4.95 -6.70 -27.46
CA ALA A 107 3.89 -5.82 -27.01
C ALA A 107 2.56 -6.57 -26.79
N ALA A 108 2.20 -7.47 -27.71
CA ALA A 108 1.00 -8.29 -27.61
C ALA A 108 0.94 -9.15 -26.33
N ARG A 109 2.03 -9.80 -25.95
CA ARG A 109 2.07 -10.65 -24.74
C ARG A 109 2.11 -9.82 -23.45
N LYS A 110 2.82 -8.68 -23.45
CA LYS A 110 2.80 -7.71 -22.33
C LYS A 110 1.37 -7.22 -22.06
N SER A 111 0.55 -7.09 -23.11
CA SER A 111 -0.85 -6.68 -22.96
C SER A 111 -1.80 -7.79 -22.55
N LEU A 112 -1.57 -9.02 -23.01
CA LEU A 112 -2.51 -10.12 -22.79
C LEU A 112 -2.61 -10.52 -21.31
N ARG A 113 -1.48 -10.54 -20.59
CA ARG A 113 -1.42 -11.00 -19.19
C ARG A 113 -2.38 -10.24 -18.26
N PRO A 114 -2.27 -8.91 -18.09
CA PRO A 114 -3.18 -8.17 -17.20
C PRO A 114 -4.65 -8.27 -17.62
N MET A 115 -4.94 -8.39 -18.92
CA MET A 115 -6.31 -8.55 -19.43
C MET A 115 -6.93 -9.87 -19.03
N LEU A 116 -6.19 -10.96 -19.18
CA LEU A 116 -6.67 -12.29 -18.79
C LEU A 116 -6.89 -12.38 -17.27
N VAL A 117 -6.03 -11.72 -16.47
CA VAL A 117 -6.26 -11.62 -15.02
C VAL A 117 -7.53 -10.83 -14.70
N LEU A 118 -7.77 -9.68 -15.35
CA LEU A 118 -9.02 -8.92 -15.17
C LEU A 118 -10.25 -9.72 -15.59
N ALA A 119 -10.20 -10.36 -16.75
CA ALA A 119 -11.30 -11.19 -17.24
C ALA A 119 -11.62 -12.34 -16.28
N ARG A 120 -10.59 -12.97 -15.72
CA ARG A 120 -10.72 -14.01 -14.70
C ARG A 120 -11.37 -13.48 -13.41
N GLN A 121 -10.95 -12.30 -12.93
CA GLN A 121 -11.45 -11.73 -11.67
C GLN A 121 -12.93 -11.39 -11.72
N GLU A 122 -13.43 -10.96 -12.87
CA GLU A 122 -14.85 -10.65 -12.97
C GLU A 122 -15.73 -11.89 -12.89
N GLY A 123 -15.27 -13.03 -13.42
CA GLY A 123 -16.02 -14.29 -13.42
C GLY A 123 -17.38 -14.21 -14.13
N LYS A 124 -17.65 -13.10 -14.83
CA LYS A 124 -18.89 -12.81 -15.56
C LYS A 124 -18.75 -13.26 -17.02
N GLN A 125 -19.90 -13.55 -17.64
CA GLN A 125 -19.97 -13.83 -19.08
C GLN A 125 -19.65 -12.60 -19.94
N MET A 126 -19.69 -11.39 -19.36
CA MET A 126 -19.36 -10.12 -20.00
C MET A 126 -18.68 -9.17 -19.04
N LEU A 127 -17.71 -8.39 -19.53
CA LEU A 127 -17.02 -7.36 -18.77
C LEU A 127 -17.81 -6.05 -18.83
N GLY A 128 -17.77 -5.29 -17.74
CA GLY A 128 -18.34 -3.94 -17.67
C GLY A 128 -17.58 -2.94 -18.56
N ASP A 129 -18.25 -1.85 -18.93
CA ASP A 129 -17.71 -0.82 -19.83
C ASP A 129 -16.41 -0.20 -19.29
N SER A 130 -16.33 0.02 -17.97
CA SER A 130 -15.13 0.50 -17.27
C SER A 130 -13.90 -0.38 -17.48
N LEU A 131 -14.06 -1.71 -17.39
CA LEU A 131 -12.95 -2.64 -17.60
C LEU A 131 -12.52 -2.70 -19.05
N ILE A 132 -13.46 -2.63 -20.00
CA ILE A 132 -13.11 -2.52 -21.42
C ILE A 132 -12.36 -1.22 -21.69
N GLU A 133 -12.72 -0.11 -21.03
CA GLU A 133 -11.95 1.13 -21.12
C GLU A 133 -10.53 1.00 -20.54
N ILE A 134 -10.34 0.23 -19.46
CA ILE A 134 -8.99 -0.10 -18.94
C ILE A 134 -8.19 -0.92 -19.95
N ILE A 135 -8.81 -1.95 -20.53
CA ILE A 135 -8.20 -2.82 -21.53
C ILE A 135 -7.81 -2.02 -22.80
N VAL A 136 -8.71 -1.18 -23.30
CA VAL A 136 -8.46 -0.31 -24.45
C VAL A 136 -7.38 0.73 -24.14
N GLY A 137 -7.40 1.33 -22.94
CA GLY A 137 -6.36 2.25 -22.48
C GLY A 137 -4.98 1.59 -22.44
N HIS A 138 -4.91 0.38 -21.86
CA HIS A 138 -3.70 -0.44 -21.82
C HIS A 138 -3.19 -0.75 -23.24
N LEU A 139 -4.07 -1.18 -24.15
CA LEU A 139 -3.68 -1.51 -25.53
C LEU A 139 -3.20 -0.28 -26.27
N ASN A 140 -3.89 0.84 -26.19
CA ASN A 140 -3.46 2.06 -26.87
C ASN A 140 -2.09 2.57 -26.38
N ALA A 141 -1.71 2.26 -25.15
CA ALA A 141 -0.37 2.57 -24.63
C ALA A 141 0.72 1.63 -25.18
N THR A 142 0.37 0.37 -25.48
CA THR A 142 1.33 -0.70 -25.83
C THR A 142 1.35 -1.06 -27.32
N LEU A 143 0.23 -0.93 -28.03
CA LEU A 143 -0.03 -1.29 -29.42
C LEU A 143 -0.78 -0.14 -30.11
N LEU A 144 -0.41 0.19 -31.36
CA LEU A 144 -1.04 1.26 -32.15
C LEU A 144 -2.44 0.85 -32.68
N GLY A 145 -3.39 0.60 -31.78
CA GLY A 145 -4.72 1.20 -31.96
C GLY A 145 -5.96 0.35 -32.25
N GLU A 146 -5.96 -0.99 -32.22
CA GLU A 146 -7.24 -1.75 -32.31
C GLU A 146 -7.24 -3.05 -31.48
N ILE A 147 -8.06 -3.08 -30.43
CA ILE A 147 -8.32 -4.27 -29.60
C ILE A 147 -8.83 -5.46 -30.43
N ASP A 148 -9.63 -5.20 -31.45
CA ASP A 148 -10.22 -6.25 -32.29
C ASP A 148 -9.15 -6.96 -33.14
N ALA A 149 -8.22 -6.21 -33.74
CA ALA A 149 -7.09 -6.78 -34.46
C ALA A 149 -6.21 -7.64 -33.53
N PHE A 150 -5.95 -7.14 -32.33
CA PHE A 150 -5.19 -7.87 -31.32
C PHE A 150 -5.89 -9.19 -30.90
N LEU A 151 -7.20 -9.18 -30.67
CA LEU A 151 -7.96 -10.37 -30.26
C LEU A 151 -8.07 -11.43 -31.38
N ILE A 152 -8.08 -10.99 -32.65
CA ILE A 152 -8.02 -11.87 -33.82
C ILE A 152 -6.64 -12.53 -33.93
N ASP A 153 -5.57 -11.73 -33.85
CA ASP A 153 -4.19 -12.24 -33.90
C ASP A 153 -3.90 -13.20 -32.74
N ALA A 154 -4.38 -12.87 -31.52
CA ALA A 154 -4.24 -13.70 -30.34
C ALA A 154 -4.90 -15.07 -30.52
N LYS A 155 -6.07 -15.15 -31.18
CA LYS A 155 -6.77 -16.41 -31.47
C LYS A 155 -5.93 -17.34 -32.34
N GLY A 156 -5.33 -16.83 -33.41
CA GLY A 156 -4.52 -17.63 -34.34
C GLY A 156 -3.21 -18.15 -33.74
N GLN A 157 -2.78 -17.57 -32.62
CA GLN A 157 -1.49 -17.85 -31.99
C GLN A 157 -1.60 -18.52 -30.63
N LEU A 158 -2.80 -18.60 -30.04
CA LEU A 158 -2.98 -19.05 -28.66
C LEU A 158 -2.41 -20.45 -28.41
N GLU A 159 -2.68 -21.41 -29.31
CA GLU A 159 -2.15 -22.78 -29.19
C GLU A 159 -0.62 -22.79 -29.24
N VAL A 160 -0.02 -22.00 -30.14
CA VAL A 160 1.45 -21.87 -30.26
C VAL A 160 2.03 -21.25 -28.99
N ILE A 161 1.43 -20.17 -28.48
CA ILE A 161 1.84 -19.49 -27.25
C ILE A 161 1.77 -20.43 -26.05
N LEU A 162 0.67 -21.17 -25.89
CA LEU A 162 0.52 -22.11 -24.76
C LEU A 162 1.46 -23.31 -24.87
N LYS A 163 1.86 -23.70 -26.09
CA LYS A 163 2.88 -24.72 -26.30
C LYS A 163 4.25 -24.23 -25.85
N GLU A 164 4.62 -23.01 -26.21
CA GLU A 164 5.84 -22.36 -25.70
C GLU A 164 5.78 -22.21 -24.17
N CYS A 165 4.61 -21.87 -23.60
CA CYS A 165 4.42 -21.79 -22.14
C CYS A 165 4.68 -23.14 -21.47
N ALA A 166 4.16 -24.23 -22.03
CA ALA A 166 4.40 -25.57 -21.52
C ALA A 166 5.89 -25.94 -21.57
N ASP A 167 6.57 -25.66 -22.69
CA ASP A 167 8.01 -25.91 -22.83
C ASP A 167 8.85 -25.10 -21.83
N VAL A 168 8.52 -23.82 -21.63
CA VAL A 168 9.22 -22.95 -20.67
C VAL A 168 8.92 -23.36 -19.23
N GLY A 169 7.67 -23.66 -18.90
CA GLY A 169 7.29 -24.06 -17.55
C GLY A 169 7.85 -25.43 -17.15
N GLU A 170 7.91 -26.40 -18.07
CA GLU A 170 8.59 -27.68 -17.83
C GLU A 170 10.09 -27.48 -17.54
N LYS A 171 10.76 -26.63 -18.32
CA LYS A 171 12.16 -26.27 -18.07
C LYS A 171 12.32 -25.55 -16.73
N LEU A 172 11.43 -24.63 -16.39
CA LEU A 172 11.45 -23.92 -15.11
C LEU A 172 11.36 -24.90 -13.93
N ILE A 173 10.42 -25.85 -13.97
CA ILE A 173 10.25 -26.87 -12.93
C ILE A 173 11.49 -27.76 -12.84
N ASN A 174 11.92 -28.33 -13.97
CA ASN A 174 13.04 -29.28 -13.98
C ASN A 174 14.37 -28.62 -13.57
N ASN A 175 14.69 -27.44 -14.11
CA ASN A 175 15.92 -26.73 -13.77
C ASN A 175 15.93 -26.27 -12.30
N THR A 176 14.77 -25.86 -11.76
CA THR A 176 14.65 -25.56 -10.33
C THR A 176 14.94 -26.81 -9.49
N ALA A 177 14.36 -27.96 -9.84
CA ALA A 177 14.59 -29.22 -9.15
C ALA A 177 16.06 -29.65 -9.22
N ASP A 178 16.67 -29.58 -10.41
CA ASP A 178 18.06 -29.94 -10.66
C ASP A 178 19.02 -29.03 -9.89
N ALA A 179 18.73 -27.73 -9.82
CA ALA A 179 19.50 -26.78 -9.03
C ALA A 179 19.40 -27.07 -7.52
N ILE A 180 18.20 -27.35 -7.00
CA ILE A 180 18.01 -27.76 -5.59
C ILE A 180 18.81 -29.03 -5.29
N ASP A 181 18.72 -30.04 -6.16
CA ASP A 181 19.42 -31.31 -6.01
C ASP A 181 20.94 -31.14 -6.06
N ALA A 182 21.44 -30.29 -6.95
CA ALA A 182 22.85 -30.00 -7.07
C ALA A 182 23.40 -29.24 -5.85
N VAL A 183 22.64 -28.29 -5.29
CA VAL A 183 22.99 -27.61 -4.04
C VAL A 183 23.03 -28.62 -2.87
N ILE A 184 22.02 -29.49 -2.75
CA ILE A 184 21.90 -30.41 -1.61
C ILE A 184 22.88 -31.59 -1.69
N THR A 185 23.35 -31.95 -2.88
CA THR A 185 24.37 -33.00 -3.13
C THR A 185 25.80 -32.49 -3.12
N GLY A 186 26.02 -31.19 -2.88
CA GLY A 186 27.34 -30.62 -2.66
C GLY A 186 28.15 -30.33 -3.92
N LYS A 187 27.51 -30.07 -5.06
CA LYS A 187 28.19 -29.63 -6.31
C LYS A 187 28.61 -28.15 -6.28
N LEU A 188 28.94 -27.60 -5.11
CA LEU A 188 29.28 -26.17 -4.94
C LEU A 188 30.71 -26.01 -4.45
N ASP A 189 31.54 -25.38 -5.28
CA ASP A 189 32.65 -24.55 -4.83
C ASP A 189 32.09 -23.13 -4.68
N SER A 190 31.97 -22.61 -3.46
CA SER A 190 31.77 -21.16 -3.30
C SER A 190 32.53 -20.61 -2.10
N ALA A 191 33.66 -19.99 -2.40
CA ALA A 191 34.37 -19.05 -1.55
C ALA A 191 34.52 -17.74 -2.33
N THR A 192 33.63 -16.78 -2.13
CA THR A 192 33.73 -15.32 -2.45
C THR A 192 32.31 -14.73 -2.41
N ASP A 193 32.01 -13.50 -2.02
CA ASP A 193 32.61 -12.52 -1.10
C ASP A 193 31.44 -11.57 -0.78
N LEU A 194 31.16 -11.32 0.50
CA LEU A 194 29.97 -10.57 0.96
C LEU A 194 29.86 -9.17 0.33
N GLU A 195 31.00 -8.56 -0.01
CA GLU A 195 31.08 -7.26 -0.70
C GLU A 195 30.58 -7.30 -2.15
N THR A 196 30.80 -8.39 -2.88
CA THR A 196 30.36 -8.52 -4.27
C THR A 196 28.84 -8.65 -4.35
N ALA A 197 28.24 -9.35 -3.38
CA ALA A 197 26.79 -9.46 -3.25
C ALA A 197 26.14 -8.11 -2.95
N SER A 198 26.71 -7.31 -2.04
CA SER A 198 26.19 -5.98 -1.70
C SER A 198 26.24 -5.00 -2.87
N ARG A 199 27.29 -5.01 -3.71
CA ARG A 199 27.39 -4.12 -4.88
C ARG A 199 26.39 -4.51 -5.97
N LYS A 200 26.19 -5.81 -6.21
CA LYS A 200 25.20 -6.32 -7.18
C LYS A 200 23.77 -6.01 -6.76
N ALA A 201 23.45 -6.10 -5.46
CA ALA A 201 22.14 -5.73 -4.92
C ALA A 201 21.77 -4.26 -5.20
N THR A 202 22.73 -3.34 -5.10
CA THR A 202 22.51 -1.91 -5.41
C THR A 202 22.22 -1.71 -6.90
N ALA A 203 23.00 -2.33 -7.79
CA ALA A 203 22.81 -2.25 -9.23
C ALA A 203 21.46 -2.84 -9.68
N ALA A 204 21.07 -3.99 -9.10
CA ALA A 204 19.77 -4.61 -9.32
C ALA A 204 18.60 -3.70 -8.91
N LYS A 205 18.72 -3.07 -7.74
CA LYS A 205 17.73 -2.12 -7.22
C LYS A 205 17.59 -0.90 -8.13
N GLU A 206 18.68 -0.40 -8.70
CA GLU A 206 18.66 0.72 -9.65
C GLU A 206 18.02 0.33 -10.99
N ALA A 207 18.36 -0.84 -11.53
CA ALA A 207 17.77 -1.35 -12.76
C ALA A 207 16.25 -1.58 -12.63
N LEU A 208 15.81 -2.27 -11.56
CA LEU A 208 14.40 -2.53 -11.29
C LEU A 208 13.60 -1.25 -10.98
N ARG A 209 14.24 -0.24 -10.36
CA ARG A 209 13.62 1.08 -10.18
C ARG A 209 13.42 1.82 -11.49
N SER A 210 14.30 1.61 -12.47
CA SER A 210 14.26 2.35 -13.73
C SER A 210 13.19 1.84 -14.70
N ASP A 211 12.99 0.51 -14.76
CA ASP A 211 11.92 -0.12 -15.52
C ASP A 211 11.72 -1.56 -14.99
N PRO A 212 10.65 -1.84 -14.22
CA PRO A 212 10.38 -3.18 -13.71
C PRO A 212 9.96 -4.18 -14.81
N SER A 213 9.72 -3.72 -16.04
CA SER A 213 9.36 -4.55 -17.20
C SER A 213 10.55 -4.96 -18.09
N LEU A 214 11.78 -4.74 -17.61
CA LEU A 214 13.02 -5.06 -18.31
C LEU A 214 13.17 -6.55 -18.60
N VAL A 215 13.87 -6.83 -19.70
CA VAL A 215 14.27 -8.17 -20.12
C VAL A 215 15.54 -8.57 -19.36
N PHE A 216 15.51 -9.71 -18.68
CA PHE A 216 16.67 -10.21 -17.91
C PHE A 216 17.31 -11.41 -18.60
N GLU A 217 18.65 -11.47 -18.59
CA GLU A 217 19.41 -12.56 -19.24
C GLU A 217 19.32 -13.90 -18.48
N ASN A 218 19.00 -13.88 -17.17
CA ASN A 218 18.89 -15.07 -16.32
C ASN A 218 17.79 -14.91 -15.26
N ALA A 219 16.89 -15.91 -15.17
CA ALA A 219 15.77 -15.95 -14.24
C ALA A 219 16.13 -16.06 -12.76
N PHE A 220 17.01 -16.97 -12.38
CA PHE A 220 17.44 -17.05 -10.99
C PHE A 220 18.32 -15.86 -10.61
N GLY A 221 19.07 -15.32 -11.58
CA GLY A 221 19.75 -14.04 -11.46
C GLY A 221 18.77 -12.93 -11.10
N ALA A 222 17.71 -12.75 -11.90
CA ALA A 222 16.69 -11.75 -11.70
C ALA A 222 15.94 -11.90 -10.35
N LEU A 223 15.54 -13.12 -9.98
CA LEU A 223 14.90 -13.40 -8.69
C LEU A 223 15.82 -13.10 -7.50
N SER A 224 17.08 -13.52 -7.56
CA SER A 224 18.08 -13.26 -6.53
C SER A 224 18.41 -11.77 -6.44
N ASP A 225 18.48 -11.07 -7.56
CA ASP A 225 18.74 -9.64 -7.65
C ASP A 225 17.57 -8.83 -7.05
N ALA A 226 16.32 -9.22 -7.34
CA ALA A 226 15.12 -8.67 -6.71
C ALA A 226 15.10 -8.95 -5.19
N TYR A 227 15.34 -10.19 -4.77
CA TYR A 227 15.41 -10.55 -3.35
C TYR A 227 16.49 -9.76 -2.60
N SER A 228 17.66 -9.62 -3.21
CA SER A 228 18.80 -8.89 -2.63
C SER A 228 18.52 -7.40 -2.48
N ALA A 229 17.67 -6.81 -3.32
CA ALA A 229 17.26 -5.40 -3.23
C ALA A 229 16.50 -5.06 -1.93
N MET A 230 15.94 -6.07 -1.24
CA MET A 230 15.35 -5.95 0.10
C MET A 230 16.41 -5.81 1.22
N GLY A 231 17.70 -5.94 0.90
CA GLY A 231 18.81 -5.87 1.87
C GLY A 231 19.01 -7.15 2.69
N LYS A 232 18.32 -8.25 2.33
CA LYS A 232 18.34 -9.54 3.07
C LYS A 232 19.18 -10.64 2.41
N GLY A 233 19.92 -10.31 1.34
CA GLY A 233 20.58 -11.29 0.45
C GLY A 233 21.48 -12.31 1.15
N ALA A 234 22.28 -11.91 2.15
CA ALA A 234 23.36 -12.77 2.68
C ALA A 234 23.32 -13.03 4.21
N ALA A 235 22.36 -12.46 4.95
CA ALA A 235 22.45 -12.40 6.42
C ALA A 235 22.19 -13.74 7.16
N ASN A 236 21.60 -14.75 6.51
CA ASN A 236 21.16 -16.01 7.14
C ASN A 236 21.65 -17.28 6.41
N LEU A 237 22.77 -17.21 5.68
CA LEU A 237 23.34 -18.39 5.01
C LEU A 237 23.79 -19.44 6.03
N ILE A 238 23.21 -20.64 5.98
CA ILE A 238 23.71 -21.80 6.74
C ILE A 238 25.02 -22.26 6.10
N MET A 239 26.15 -21.80 6.61
CA MET A 239 27.52 -22.10 6.14
C MET A 239 28.04 -23.50 6.55
N ARG A 240 27.18 -24.52 6.54
CA ARG A 240 27.62 -25.89 6.84
C ARG A 240 28.22 -26.54 5.59
N LYS A 241 29.43 -27.12 5.73
CA LYS A 241 30.19 -27.77 4.64
C LYS A 241 29.50 -29.01 4.05
N SER A 242 28.51 -29.59 4.72
CA SER A 242 27.80 -30.77 4.27
C SER A 242 26.37 -30.81 4.81
N VAL A 243 25.46 -31.35 4.00
CA VAL A 243 24.08 -31.63 4.36
C VAL A 243 24.02 -33.04 4.96
N SER A 244 23.24 -33.25 6.03
CA SER A 244 23.05 -34.59 6.59
C SER A 244 22.28 -35.50 5.63
N GLU A 245 22.66 -36.77 5.52
CA GLU A 245 21.98 -37.76 4.64
C GLU A 245 20.45 -37.82 4.80
N PRO A 246 19.86 -37.78 6.02
CA PRO A 246 18.40 -37.80 6.18
C PRO A 246 17.71 -36.58 5.57
N LEU A 247 18.33 -35.41 5.68
CA LEU A 247 17.81 -34.17 5.09
C LEU A 247 17.96 -34.21 3.57
N GLN A 248 19.09 -34.68 3.06
CA GLN A 248 19.32 -34.86 1.64
C GLN A 248 18.24 -35.77 1.01
N GLN A 249 17.96 -36.92 1.62
CA GLN A 249 16.91 -37.83 1.16
C GLN A 249 15.52 -37.17 1.16
N LYS A 250 15.20 -36.41 2.22
CA LYS A 250 13.92 -35.69 2.32
C LYS A 250 13.76 -34.63 1.22
N VAL A 251 14.82 -33.87 0.94
CA VAL A 251 14.83 -32.85 -0.11
C VAL A 251 14.68 -33.49 -1.48
N LEU A 252 15.45 -34.53 -1.78
CA LEU A 252 15.40 -35.25 -3.05
C LEU A 252 14.00 -35.86 -3.30
N ALA A 253 13.33 -36.36 -2.26
CA ALA A 253 11.95 -36.83 -2.38
C ALA A 253 10.98 -35.71 -2.74
N ARG A 254 11.14 -34.51 -2.14
CA ARG A 254 10.33 -33.33 -2.45
C ARG A 254 10.59 -32.81 -3.86
N THR A 255 11.84 -32.74 -4.31
CA THR A 255 12.17 -32.31 -5.68
C THR A 255 11.72 -33.33 -6.73
N GLN A 256 11.70 -34.62 -6.40
CA GLN A 256 11.10 -35.62 -7.28
C GLN A 256 9.59 -35.46 -7.41
N ALA A 257 8.87 -35.18 -6.31
CA ALA A 257 7.45 -34.84 -6.37
C ALA A 257 7.22 -33.57 -7.22
N PHE A 258 8.10 -32.57 -7.07
CA PHE A 258 8.06 -31.34 -7.86
C PHE A 258 8.23 -31.58 -9.36
N ARG A 259 9.17 -32.45 -9.78
CA ARG A 259 9.34 -32.84 -11.20
C ARG A 259 8.10 -33.52 -11.79
N SER A 260 7.30 -34.19 -10.97
CA SER A 260 6.07 -34.85 -11.43
C SER A 260 4.98 -33.84 -11.90
N LEU A 261 5.13 -32.55 -11.58
CA LEU A 261 4.26 -31.50 -12.08
C LEU A 261 4.54 -31.13 -13.55
N ALA A 262 5.78 -31.29 -14.02
CA ALA A 262 6.17 -30.92 -15.39
C ALA A 262 5.28 -31.59 -16.47
N PRO A 263 5.07 -32.91 -16.48
CA PRO A 263 4.18 -33.54 -17.47
C PRO A 263 2.69 -33.15 -17.28
N GLN A 264 2.26 -32.89 -16.05
CA GLN A 264 0.90 -32.42 -15.77
C GLN A 264 0.66 -31.03 -16.34
N LEU A 265 1.62 -30.12 -16.16
CA LEU A 265 1.59 -28.74 -16.65
C LEU A 265 1.26 -28.68 -18.14
N ARG A 266 1.97 -29.45 -18.97
CA ARG A 266 1.70 -29.46 -20.41
C ARG A 266 0.27 -29.86 -20.72
N SER A 267 -0.22 -30.95 -20.12
CA SER A 267 -1.60 -31.40 -20.35
C SER A 267 -2.63 -30.36 -19.93
N GLN A 268 -2.40 -29.70 -18.79
CA GLN A 268 -3.29 -28.68 -18.24
C GLN A 268 -3.28 -27.42 -19.11
N LEU A 269 -2.11 -26.89 -19.49
CA LEU A 269 -2.01 -25.72 -20.36
C LEU A 269 -2.61 -25.96 -21.74
N MET A 270 -2.41 -27.14 -22.33
CA MET A 270 -3.03 -27.48 -23.61
C MET A 270 -4.57 -27.51 -23.51
N SER A 271 -5.13 -27.94 -22.37
CA SER A 271 -6.58 -27.89 -22.15
C SER A 271 -7.15 -26.47 -22.13
N LEU A 272 -6.31 -25.46 -21.82
CA LEU A 272 -6.72 -24.05 -21.77
C LEU A 272 -6.95 -23.41 -23.16
N THR A 273 -6.63 -24.13 -24.25
CA THR A 273 -6.96 -23.73 -25.62
C THR A 273 -8.44 -23.97 -25.96
N SER A 274 -9.15 -24.77 -25.17
CA SER A 274 -10.54 -25.12 -25.43
C SER A 274 -11.53 -24.15 -24.79
N ALA A 275 -12.42 -23.58 -25.60
CA ALA A 275 -13.53 -22.75 -25.14
C ALA A 275 -14.61 -23.51 -24.35
N ALA A 276 -14.51 -24.84 -24.26
CA ALA A 276 -15.48 -25.66 -23.51
C ALA A 276 -15.48 -25.36 -22.01
N ASN A 277 -14.37 -24.84 -21.47
CA ASN A 277 -14.27 -24.36 -20.11
C ASN A 277 -14.27 -22.82 -20.12
N PRO A 278 -15.27 -22.13 -19.54
CA PRO A 278 -15.30 -20.67 -19.47
C PRO A 278 -14.09 -20.04 -18.75
N ASN A 279 -13.46 -20.80 -17.85
CA ASN A 279 -12.26 -20.39 -17.12
C ASN A 279 -10.97 -20.71 -17.89
N SER A 280 -11.05 -21.21 -19.12
CA SER A 280 -9.88 -21.37 -19.99
C SER A 280 -9.41 -20.03 -20.55
N ILE A 281 -8.18 -20.00 -21.05
CA ILE A 281 -7.62 -18.79 -21.66
C ILE A 281 -8.39 -18.44 -22.95
N GLU A 282 -8.82 -19.43 -23.73
CA GLU A 282 -9.69 -19.19 -24.89
C GLU A 282 -11.09 -18.69 -24.46
N GLY A 283 -11.66 -19.22 -23.38
CA GLY A 283 -12.91 -18.71 -22.81
C GLY A 283 -12.82 -17.24 -22.41
N MET A 284 -11.73 -16.85 -21.74
CA MET A 284 -11.44 -15.46 -21.38
C MET A 284 -11.25 -14.58 -22.62
N ARG A 285 -10.54 -15.06 -23.65
CA ARG A 285 -10.39 -14.34 -24.93
C ARG A 285 -11.75 -14.07 -25.59
N LEU A 286 -12.67 -15.05 -25.58
CA LEU A 286 -14.02 -14.90 -26.12
C LEU A 286 -14.87 -13.90 -25.32
N ILE A 287 -14.72 -13.88 -23.99
CA ILE A 287 -15.36 -12.87 -23.13
C ILE A 287 -14.85 -11.47 -23.48
N LEU A 288 -13.54 -11.31 -23.65
CA LEU A 288 -12.91 -10.05 -24.07
C LEU A 288 -13.42 -9.60 -25.45
N GLU A 289 -13.46 -10.51 -26.42
CA GLU A 289 -13.95 -10.26 -27.79
C GLU A 289 -15.42 -9.82 -27.79
N SER A 290 -16.28 -10.55 -27.09
CA SER A 290 -17.72 -10.24 -27.01
C SER A 290 -17.98 -8.90 -26.32
N SER A 291 -17.22 -8.60 -25.26
CA SER A 291 -17.34 -7.36 -24.50
C SER A 291 -16.82 -6.15 -25.30
N SER A 292 -15.72 -6.32 -26.06
CA SER A 292 -15.19 -5.31 -26.99
C SER A 292 -16.24 -4.88 -28.02
N VAL A 293 -16.86 -5.87 -28.69
CA VAL A 293 -17.89 -5.60 -29.72
C VAL A 293 -19.07 -4.82 -29.16
N LEU A 294 -19.55 -5.16 -27.96
CA LEU A 294 -20.66 -4.44 -27.32
C LEU A 294 -20.27 -3.00 -26.95
N TRP A 295 -19.06 -2.82 -26.43
CA TRP A 295 -18.54 -1.51 -26.09
C TRP A 295 -18.43 -0.61 -27.33
N HIS A 296 -17.92 -1.13 -28.45
CA HIS A 296 -17.84 -0.40 -29.72
C HIS A 296 -19.21 0.07 -30.24
N ARG A 297 -20.27 -0.74 -30.06
CA ARG A 297 -21.64 -0.34 -30.42
C ARG A 297 -22.14 0.83 -29.58
N ARG A 298 -21.76 0.89 -28.30
CA ARG A 298 -22.13 1.97 -27.37
C ARG A 298 -21.26 3.21 -27.55
N ASN A 299 -20.02 3.03 -28.02
CA ASN A 299 -18.99 4.08 -28.16
C ASN A 299 -18.50 4.27 -29.60
N PRO A 300 -19.38 4.59 -30.59
CA PRO A 300 -19.01 4.65 -32.00
C PRO A 300 -18.03 5.77 -32.38
N LYS A 301 -17.78 6.73 -31.47
CA LYS A 301 -16.87 7.87 -31.68
C LYS A 301 -15.48 7.68 -31.08
N VAL A 302 -15.25 6.63 -30.27
CA VAL A 302 -13.93 6.32 -29.70
C VAL A 302 -13.15 5.50 -30.74
N GLN A 303 -13.01 6.05 -31.94
CA GLN A 303 -11.99 5.59 -32.89
C GLN A 303 -10.67 6.23 -32.45
N SER A 304 -9.66 5.38 -32.21
CA SER A 304 -8.27 5.78 -32.04
C SER A 304 -7.89 6.74 -33.17
N THR A 305 -7.15 7.78 -32.80
CA THR A 305 -6.55 8.74 -33.74
C THR A 305 -5.97 8.01 -34.95
N THR A 306 -6.63 8.14 -36.10
CA THR A 306 -6.16 7.57 -37.36
C THR A 306 -4.77 8.12 -37.67
N VAL A 307 -3.73 7.30 -37.47
CA VAL A 307 -2.43 7.60 -38.04
C VAL A 307 -2.61 7.46 -39.54
N LYS A 308 -2.54 8.57 -40.27
CA LYS A 308 -2.57 8.55 -41.73
C LYS A 308 -1.41 7.68 -42.22
N ASP A 309 -1.71 6.71 -43.09
CA ASP A 309 -0.69 5.94 -43.80
C ASP A 309 0.40 6.88 -44.34
N ASN A 310 1.67 6.51 -44.13
CA ASN A 310 2.89 7.28 -44.46
C ASN A 310 3.31 8.45 -43.55
N LYS A 311 2.85 8.56 -42.29
CA LYS A 311 3.48 9.50 -41.32
C LYS A 311 3.90 8.83 -40.01
N THR A 312 5.19 8.93 -39.69
CA THR A 312 5.73 8.60 -38.36
C THR A 312 5.27 9.68 -37.38
N THR A 313 4.41 9.31 -36.43
CA THR A 313 4.03 10.21 -35.33
C THR A 313 4.88 9.82 -34.12
N GLN A 314 5.76 10.72 -33.66
CA GLN A 314 6.44 10.52 -32.37
C GLN A 314 5.45 10.77 -31.25
N ALA A 315 4.90 9.70 -30.67
CA ALA A 315 4.20 9.79 -29.40
C ALA A 315 5.23 9.91 -28.28
N THR A 316 5.29 11.06 -27.61
CA THR A 316 6.10 11.22 -26.40
C THR A 316 5.57 10.26 -25.33
N ARG A 317 6.46 9.39 -24.83
CA ARG A 317 6.17 8.41 -23.76
C ARG A 317 5.84 9.20 -22.49
N GLN A 318 4.56 9.23 -22.09
CA GLN A 318 4.12 9.70 -20.79
C GLN A 318 3.68 8.46 -20.02
N ALA A 319 4.37 8.13 -18.92
CA ALA A 319 4.20 6.91 -18.13
C ALA A 319 2.77 6.68 -17.56
N ALA A 320 1.88 7.65 -17.73
CA ALA A 320 0.57 7.71 -17.10
C ALA A 320 -0.60 7.36 -18.05
N LYS A 321 -0.32 6.70 -19.19
CA LYS A 321 -1.30 6.39 -20.24
C LYS A 321 -2.08 5.07 -20.05
N GLY A 322 -2.17 4.56 -18.82
CA GLY A 322 -3.02 3.41 -18.51
C GLY A 322 -2.41 2.04 -18.76
N GLU A 323 -1.07 1.95 -18.86
CA GLU A 323 -0.37 0.67 -18.75
C GLU A 323 -0.63 0.07 -17.37
N THR A 324 -0.91 -1.22 -17.35
CA THR A 324 -1.27 -1.99 -16.17
C THR A 324 -0.55 -3.32 -16.19
N GLU A 325 -0.35 -3.90 -15.03
CA GLU A 325 0.28 -5.21 -14.90
C GLU A 325 -0.36 -6.00 -13.76
N ALA A 326 -0.41 -7.32 -13.92
CA ALA A 326 -0.89 -8.21 -12.88
C ALA A 326 0.20 -8.53 -11.85
N ILE A 327 -0.18 -8.67 -10.60
CA ILE A 327 0.73 -9.09 -9.53
C ILE A 327 -0.02 -9.90 -8.47
N THR A 328 0.62 -10.94 -7.92
CA THR A 328 -0.02 -11.80 -6.90
C THR A 328 0.53 -11.60 -5.49
N GLN A 329 1.61 -10.82 -5.35
CA GLN A 329 2.28 -10.51 -4.10
C GLN A 329 2.67 -9.04 -4.05
N GLN A 330 2.28 -8.34 -2.99
CA GLN A 330 2.60 -6.94 -2.76
C GLN A 330 3.09 -6.75 -1.32
N GLU A 331 3.98 -5.80 -1.10
CA GLU A 331 4.28 -5.37 0.27
C GLU A 331 3.06 -4.64 0.86
N PRO A 332 2.82 -4.74 2.18
CA PRO A 332 1.78 -3.98 2.85
C PRO A 332 1.93 -2.47 2.62
N ALA A 333 0.80 -1.75 2.68
CA ALA A 333 0.82 -0.29 2.63
C ALA A 333 1.64 0.29 3.81
N ARG A 334 2.38 1.36 3.54
CA ARG A 334 3.28 1.99 4.52
C ARG A 334 2.64 3.16 5.26
N GLN A 335 1.66 3.80 4.64
CA GLN A 335 1.03 5.01 5.14
C GLN A 335 -0.41 5.12 4.63
N ALA A 336 -1.18 6.01 5.26
CA ALA A 336 -2.48 6.42 4.78
C ALA A 336 -2.34 7.51 3.72
N ALA A 337 -3.18 7.46 2.68
CA ALA A 337 -3.24 8.49 1.67
C ALA A 337 -3.68 9.84 2.25
N ASN A 338 -3.26 10.92 1.60
CA ASN A 338 -3.89 12.22 1.81
C ASN A 338 -5.31 12.20 1.21
N ASP A 339 -6.33 12.33 2.07
CA ASP A 339 -7.75 12.28 1.71
C ASP A 339 -8.09 13.27 0.59
N SER A 340 -7.53 14.49 0.63
CA SER A 340 -7.78 15.54 -0.38
C SER A 340 -7.29 15.17 -1.78
N LYS A 341 -6.30 14.26 -1.86
CA LYS A 341 -5.79 13.76 -3.13
C LYS A 341 -6.35 12.40 -3.49
N ASN A 342 -6.87 11.61 -2.56
CA ASN A 342 -7.32 10.25 -2.85
C ASN A 342 -8.51 10.20 -3.83
N GLY A 343 -9.31 11.26 -3.97
CA GLY A 343 -10.40 11.33 -4.97
C GLY A 343 -11.54 10.34 -4.76
N THR A 344 -11.43 9.45 -3.77
CA THR A 344 -12.41 8.47 -3.31
C THR A 344 -12.25 8.33 -1.79
N CYS A 345 -13.20 7.67 -1.12
CA CYS A 345 -13.10 7.45 0.32
C CYS A 345 -11.86 6.59 0.65
N THR A 346 -11.04 7.07 1.58
CA THR A 346 -9.86 6.37 2.13
C THR A 346 -10.20 5.51 3.34
N SER A 347 -11.42 5.64 3.86
CA SER A 347 -11.87 5.03 5.11
C SER A 347 -13.36 4.72 5.11
N SER A 348 -13.80 3.95 6.11
CA SER A 348 -15.22 3.82 6.45
C SER A 348 -15.84 5.18 6.79
N CYS A 349 -17.17 5.21 6.92
CA CYS A 349 -17.90 6.42 7.31
C CYS A 349 -17.45 6.96 8.69
N ASN A 350 -17.05 6.07 9.61
CA ASN A 350 -16.53 6.47 10.92
C ASN A 350 -14.99 6.44 11.00
N ARG A 351 -14.29 6.44 9.85
CA ARG A 351 -12.85 6.71 9.68
C ARG A 351 -11.87 5.56 9.98
N ILE A 352 -12.29 4.29 9.91
CA ILE A 352 -11.35 3.17 9.77
C ILE A 352 -10.68 3.23 8.40
N ASN A 353 -9.37 3.49 8.35
CA ASN A 353 -8.60 3.59 7.12
C ASN A 353 -8.51 2.26 6.37
N PHE A 354 -8.83 2.25 5.08
CA PHE A 354 -8.83 1.03 4.28
C PHE A 354 -7.44 0.45 4.04
N ALA A 355 -6.38 1.26 3.97
CA ALA A 355 -5.03 0.77 3.71
C ALA A 355 -4.35 0.19 4.97
N LEU A 356 -4.54 0.85 6.12
CA LEU A 356 -3.82 0.54 7.35
C LEU A 356 -4.67 -0.11 8.45
N GLY A 357 -6.00 -0.06 8.36
CA GLY A 357 -6.90 -0.43 9.45
C GLY A 357 -6.80 0.48 10.67
N SER A 358 -6.18 1.66 10.53
CA SER A 358 -6.09 2.63 11.60
C SER A 358 -7.39 3.37 11.79
N GLU A 359 -7.77 3.61 13.04
CA GLU A 359 -8.92 4.45 13.38
C GLU A 359 -8.49 5.89 13.62
N SER A 360 -9.29 6.85 13.17
CA SER A 360 -9.06 8.28 13.38
C SER A 360 -10.32 9.00 13.86
N LEU A 361 -10.26 9.78 14.94
CA LEU A 361 -11.41 10.52 15.48
C LEU A 361 -11.10 12.01 15.54
N ASP A 362 -12.01 12.85 15.04
CA ASP A 362 -11.90 14.32 15.08
C ASP A 362 -13.04 14.91 15.92
N HIS A 363 -12.78 15.31 17.17
CA HIS A 363 -13.80 15.84 18.08
C HIS A 363 -13.49 17.30 18.48
N THR A 364 -14.39 18.22 18.13
CA THR A 364 -14.25 19.67 18.40
C THR A 364 -14.86 20.07 19.73
N ASP A 365 -14.03 20.49 20.69
CA ASP A 365 -14.49 20.83 22.03
C ASP A 365 -15.15 22.22 22.09
N PHE A 366 -14.54 23.21 21.46
CA PHE A 366 -15.08 24.57 21.36
C PHE A 366 -14.55 25.29 20.12
N SER A 367 -15.21 26.39 19.73
CA SER A 367 -14.75 27.30 18.69
C SER A 367 -14.97 28.74 19.13
N LEU A 368 -13.92 29.55 19.06
CA LEU A 368 -13.94 30.97 19.39
C LEU A 368 -13.66 31.81 18.13
N PRO A 369 -14.54 32.77 17.80
CA PRO A 369 -14.33 33.64 16.66
C PRO A 369 -13.21 34.65 16.94
N GLY A 370 -12.56 35.11 15.88
CA GLY A 370 -11.56 36.15 15.95
C GLY A 370 -10.80 36.27 14.62
N PRO A 371 -9.89 37.25 14.50
CA PRO A 371 -9.01 37.39 13.34
C PRO A 371 -8.21 36.11 13.06
N PHE A 372 -7.72 35.47 14.11
CA PHE A 372 -7.31 34.07 14.12
C PHE A 372 -8.38 33.27 14.90
N PRO A 373 -9.29 32.57 14.22
CA PRO A 373 -10.30 31.75 14.89
C PRO A 373 -9.62 30.56 15.57
N VAL A 374 -9.98 30.28 16.82
CA VAL A 374 -9.48 29.10 17.56
C VAL A 374 -10.56 28.05 17.57
N THR A 375 -10.37 26.97 16.80
CA THR A 375 -11.22 25.78 16.87
C THR A 375 -10.43 24.66 17.50
N TRP A 376 -10.77 24.31 18.75
CA TRP A 376 -10.04 23.29 19.49
C TRP A 376 -10.59 21.91 19.13
N THR A 377 -10.00 21.30 18.11
CA THR A 377 -10.31 19.93 17.68
C THR A 377 -9.21 18.98 18.12
N ARG A 378 -9.61 17.95 18.88
CA ARG A 378 -8.75 16.83 19.23
C ARG A 378 -8.83 15.78 18.14
N THR A 379 -7.66 15.33 17.69
CA THR A 379 -7.49 14.26 16.70
C THR A 379 -6.85 13.06 17.38
N TYR A 380 -7.55 11.94 17.41
CA TYR A 380 -6.99 10.64 17.79
C TYR A 380 -6.59 9.88 16.54
N ASN A 381 -5.46 9.19 16.57
CA ASN A 381 -5.12 8.19 15.56
C ASN A 381 -4.51 6.95 16.20
N SER A 382 -5.07 5.76 15.92
CA SER A 382 -4.65 4.53 16.60
C SER A 382 -3.18 4.13 16.36
N ARG A 383 -2.53 4.68 15.34
CA ARG A 383 -1.11 4.42 15.00
C ARG A 383 -0.14 5.46 15.54
N LEU A 384 -0.60 6.45 16.31
CA LEU A 384 0.21 7.56 16.78
C LEU A 384 0.88 7.28 18.14
N ASP A 385 1.57 6.15 18.26
CA ASP A 385 2.25 5.70 19.48
C ASP A 385 3.37 6.63 19.96
N ALA A 386 3.94 7.42 19.05
CA ALA A 386 4.89 8.49 19.42
C ALA A 386 4.30 9.52 20.40
N LEU A 387 2.97 9.57 20.55
CA LEU A 387 2.23 10.40 21.48
C LEU A 387 1.46 9.59 22.55
N ASP A 388 1.88 8.36 22.87
CA ASP A 388 1.28 7.61 24.00
C ASP A 388 1.45 8.38 25.34
N ASP A 389 2.57 9.11 25.52
CA ASP A 389 2.80 10.03 26.65
C ASP A 389 2.39 11.49 26.33
N GLY A 390 1.41 11.70 25.43
CA GLY A 390 0.97 13.00 24.96
C GLY A 390 0.29 13.85 26.05
N ASN A 391 0.33 15.18 25.89
CA ASN A 391 -0.32 16.11 26.83
C ASN A 391 -1.86 16.07 26.77
N LEU A 392 -2.45 15.38 25.79
CA LEU A 392 -3.90 15.16 25.67
C LEU A 392 -4.28 13.70 25.94
N GLY A 393 -3.39 12.92 26.55
CA GLY A 393 -3.51 11.48 26.69
C GLY A 393 -3.00 10.74 25.45
N ALA A 394 -2.96 9.41 25.54
CA ALA A 394 -2.34 8.57 24.51
C ALA A 394 -2.96 8.80 23.13
N ARG A 395 -2.10 9.08 22.15
CA ARG A 395 -2.43 9.18 20.71
C ARG A 395 -3.40 10.30 20.33
N TRP A 396 -3.60 11.28 21.21
CA TRP A 396 -4.36 12.49 20.93
C TRP A 396 -3.44 13.68 20.66
N LEU A 397 -3.84 14.53 19.72
CA LEU A 397 -3.24 15.84 19.49
C LEU A 397 -4.29 16.87 19.05
N THR A 398 -3.87 18.10 18.83
CA THR A 398 -4.65 19.18 18.21
C THR A 398 -3.76 19.92 17.21
N GLU A 399 -4.33 20.81 16.40
CA GLU A 399 -3.52 21.69 15.54
C GLU A 399 -2.54 22.59 16.31
N PHE A 400 -2.72 22.76 17.62
CA PHE A 400 -1.87 23.56 18.50
C PHE A 400 -0.82 22.72 19.24
N THR A 401 -0.85 21.39 19.10
CA THR A 401 0.08 20.49 19.77
C THR A 401 0.84 19.59 18.79
N THR A 402 0.84 19.94 17.50
CA THR A 402 1.70 19.29 16.51
C THR A 402 3.17 19.44 16.88
N CYS A 403 3.98 18.46 16.50
CA CYS A 403 5.41 18.48 16.82
C CYS A 403 6.22 17.76 15.75
N ILE A 404 7.54 18.00 15.75
CA ILE A 404 8.47 17.35 14.82
C ILE A 404 9.59 16.66 15.61
N ASP A 405 9.65 15.34 15.53
CA ASP A 405 10.67 14.54 16.20
C ASP A 405 11.90 14.34 15.33
N VAL A 406 13.08 14.34 15.96
CA VAL A 406 14.36 14.06 15.32
C VAL A 406 14.64 12.57 15.41
N VAL A 407 14.40 11.84 14.33
CA VAL A 407 14.60 10.39 14.25
C VAL A 407 15.80 10.08 13.36
N GLY A 408 16.90 9.60 13.96
CA GLY A 408 18.14 9.29 13.26
C GLY A 408 18.74 10.53 12.57
N LYS A 409 18.72 10.56 11.24
CA LYS A 409 19.18 11.70 10.41
C LYS A 409 18.03 12.52 9.80
N GLY A 410 16.79 12.11 10.05
CA GLY A 410 15.59 12.73 9.51
C GLY A 410 14.77 13.42 10.59
N LEU A 411 13.54 13.74 10.20
CA LEU A 411 12.51 14.38 10.99
C LEU A 411 11.19 13.64 10.77
N VAL A 412 10.34 13.58 11.79
CA VAL A 412 8.98 13.05 11.70
C VAL A 412 8.01 14.12 12.19
N LEU A 413 7.21 14.68 11.30
CA LEU A 413 6.13 15.61 11.66
C LEU A 413 4.92 14.80 12.09
N HIS A 414 4.45 14.99 13.33
CA HIS A 414 3.15 14.51 13.79
C HIS A 414 2.12 15.62 13.55
N ASP A 415 1.31 15.43 12.51
CA ASP A 415 0.47 16.48 11.94
C ASP A 415 -0.96 16.48 12.50
N SER A 416 -1.67 17.60 12.36
CA SER A 416 -3.01 17.86 12.89
C SER A 416 -4.08 16.89 12.37
N ASP A 417 -3.83 16.23 11.25
CA ASP A 417 -4.72 15.21 10.67
C ASP A 417 -4.51 13.81 11.27
N GLY A 418 -3.65 13.69 12.28
CA GLY A 418 -3.34 12.43 12.96
C GLY A 418 -2.28 11.58 12.25
N ARG A 419 -1.82 11.98 11.05
CA ARG A 419 -0.78 11.26 10.31
C ARG A 419 0.62 11.75 10.72
N SER A 420 1.60 10.89 10.49
CA SER A 420 3.01 11.22 10.66
C SER A 420 3.72 11.25 9.31
N HIS A 421 4.55 12.26 9.09
CA HIS A 421 5.23 12.50 7.82
C HIS A 421 6.75 12.51 8.01
N ASP A 422 7.43 11.62 7.29
CA ASP A 422 8.87 11.56 7.26
C ASP A 422 9.46 12.66 6.37
N PHE A 423 10.39 13.43 6.93
CA PHE A 423 11.14 14.45 6.22
C PHE A 423 12.65 14.21 6.39
N PRO A 424 13.47 14.41 5.34
CA PRO A 424 14.90 14.59 5.56
C PRO A 424 15.14 15.89 6.33
N LEU A 425 16.19 15.95 7.16
CA LEU A 425 16.59 17.20 7.79
C LEU A 425 17.09 18.18 6.72
N PRO A 426 16.40 19.32 6.48
CA PRO A 426 16.81 20.24 5.42
C PRO A 426 18.14 20.92 5.75
N GLU A 427 18.92 21.21 4.70
CA GLU A 427 20.06 22.12 4.84
C GLU A 427 19.57 23.50 5.28
N LYS A 428 20.39 24.20 6.07
CA LYS A 428 20.01 25.52 6.59
C LYS A 428 19.69 26.48 5.43
N GLY A 429 18.50 27.07 5.47
CA GLY A 429 18.00 28.01 4.46
C GLY A 429 17.54 27.37 3.14
N LYS A 430 17.71 26.06 2.94
CA LYS A 430 17.19 25.38 1.75
C LYS A 430 15.85 24.71 2.07
N PRO A 431 14.77 25.03 1.34
CA PRO A 431 13.47 24.39 1.55
C PRO A 431 13.50 22.94 1.07
N HIS A 432 12.80 22.07 1.80
CA HIS A 432 12.38 20.76 1.33
C HIS A 432 10.89 20.80 1.05
N TYR A 433 10.47 20.45 -0.16
CA TYR A 433 9.08 20.50 -0.58
C TYR A 433 8.54 19.09 -0.83
N ASP A 434 7.52 18.72 -0.07
CA ASP A 434 6.71 17.52 -0.31
C ASP A 434 5.56 17.89 -1.26
N ALA A 435 5.65 17.43 -2.50
CA ALA A 435 4.64 17.70 -3.52
C ALA A 435 3.36 16.86 -3.36
N VAL A 436 3.40 15.78 -2.57
CA VAL A 436 2.24 14.92 -2.26
C VAL A 436 1.42 15.56 -1.16
N GLU A 437 2.05 15.96 -0.06
CA GLU A 437 1.35 16.59 1.08
C GLU A 437 1.19 18.11 0.93
N TYR A 438 1.84 18.72 -0.06
CA TYR A 438 1.82 20.17 -0.29
C TYR A 438 2.42 20.96 0.89
N LEU A 439 3.47 20.39 1.50
CA LEU A 439 4.17 20.93 2.66
C LEU A 439 5.58 21.39 2.27
N THR A 440 5.99 22.57 2.73
CA THR A 440 7.38 23.02 2.60
C THR A 440 8.02 23.17 3.98
N LEU A 441 9.07 22.40 4.25
CA LEU A 441 9.83 22.48 5.50
C LEU A 441 11.14 23.22 5.28
N VAL A 442 11.40 24.23 6.11
CA VAL A 442 12.59 25.08 6.02
C VAL A 442 13.32 25.09 7.35
N ARG A 443 14.62 24.81 7.32
CA ARG A 443 15.50 24.98 8.49
C ARG A 443 16.08 26.39 8.52
N THR A 444 15.44 27.29 9.27
CA THR A 444 15.88 28.69 9.40
C THR A 444 17.09 28.84 10.33
N GLY A 445 17.21 27.97 11.33
CA GLY A 445 18.27 28.03 12.34
C GLY A 445 18.76 26.66 12.82
N GLY A 446 19.67 26.67 13.80
CA GLY A 446 20.12 25.44 14.46
C GLY A 446 19.00 24.77 15.27
N GLN A 447 18.12 25.59 15.85
CA GLN A 447 17.06 25.20 16.79
C GLN A 447 15.65 25.55 16.29
N GLN A 448 15.48 25.91 15.00
CA GLN A 448 14.20 26.37 14.48
C GLN A 448 13.91 25.76 13.10
N LEU A 449 12.68 25.28 12.96
CA LEU A 449 12.07 24.84 11.70
C LEU A 449 10.86 25.71 11.40
N VAL A 450 10.58 25.92 10.12
CA VAL A 450 9.36 26.57 9.64
C VAL A 450 8.68 25.64 8.66
N LEU A 451 7.42 25.31 8.91
CA LEU A 451 6.56 24.55 8.01
C LEU A 451 5.60 25.52 7.31
N LEU A 452 5.54 25.45 5.98
CA LEU A 452 4.60 26.21 5.17
C LEU A 452 3.54 25.26 4.61
N ARG A 453 2.27 25.59 4.86
CA ARG A 453 1.11 24.92 4.26
C ARG A 453 0.58 25.82 3.14
N GLY A 454 1.03 25.55 1.92
CA GLY A 454 0.79 26.43 0.78
C GLY A 454 1.29 27.85 1.03
N LEU A 455 0.47 28.85 0.65
CA LEU A 455 0.77 30.28 0.82
C LEU A 455 0.01 30.93 1.99
N ASP A 456 -0.83 30.16 2.68
CA ASP A 456 -1.86 30.71 3.57
C ASP A 456 -1.51 30.57 5.05
N ARG A 457 -0.67 29.60 5.41
CA ARG A 457 -0.31 29.30 6.80
C ARG A 457 1.17 28.94 6.95
N GLN A 458 1.83 29.62 7.88
CA GLN A 458 3.20 29.40 8.30
C GLN A 458 3.21 28.96 9.77
N GLU A 459 3.96 27.91 10.08
CA GLU A 459 4.12 27.37 11.42
C GLU A 459 5.60 27.36 11.80
N THR A 460 5.93 27.92 12.95
CA THR A 460 7.30 27.93 13.47
C THR A 460 7.42 26.94 14.63
N TYR A 461 8.44 26.09 14.55
CA TYR A 461 8.75 25.10 15.57
C TYR A 461 10.13 25.35 16.18
N ALA A 462 10.23 25.26 17.51
CA ALA A 462 11.46 25.45 18.28
C ALA A 462 11.94 24.15 18.93
N ARG A 463 13.25 23.87 18.84
CA ARG A 463 13.83 22.62 19.31
C ARG A 463 14.08 22.62 20.81
N HIS A 464 13.65 21.55 21.46
CA HIS A 464 14.02 21.17 22.82
C HIS A 464 14.37 19.68 22.86
N GLY A 465 15.67 19.38 23.00
CA GLY A 465 16.18 18.00 22.95
C GLY A 465 16.07 17.42 21.54
N ASP A 466 15.35 16.31 21.42
CA ASP A 466 15.06 15.55 20.21
C ASP A 466 13.71 15.91 19.57
N ARG A 467 12.93 16.84 20.14
CA ARG A 467 11.64 17.29 19.61
C ARG A 467 11.63 18.79 19.30
N TYR A 468 10.96 19.17 18.22
CA TYR A 468 10.58 20.54 17.93
C TYR A 468 9.10 20.75 18.28
N TYR A 469 8.82 21.79 19.06
CA TYR A 469 7.47 22.14 19.54
C TYR A 469 6.95 23.33 18.74
N LEU A 470 5.66 23.31 18.37
CA LEU A 470 5.01 24.41 17.68
C LEU A 470 4.94 25.63 18.60
N THR A 471 5.57 26.74 18.22
CA THR A 471 5.60 27.98 19.03
C THR A 471 4.82 29.13 18.41
N HIS A 472 4.51 29.07 17.12
CA HIS A 472 3.85 30.16 16.42
C HIS A 472 3.15 29.69 15.14
N ILE A 473 1.93 30.15 14.92
CA ILE A 473 1.17 30.00 13.67
C ILE A 473 0.87 31.40 13.14
N GLN A 474 1.11 31.64 11.85
CA GLN A 474 0.78 32.89 11.17
C GLN A 474 0.00 32.60 9.89
N LEU A 475 -1.09 33.33 9.71
CA LEU A 475 -1.90 33.32 8.50
C LEU A 475 -1.46 34.45 7.55
N ARG A 476 -1.77 34.29 6.27
CA ARG A 476 -1.49 35.30 5.24
C ARG A 476 -2.14 36.66 5.50
N SER A 477 -3.22 36.70 6.28
CA SER A 477 -3.90 37.94 6.68
C SER A 477 -3.12 38.78 7.68
N GLY A 478 -2.03 38.25 8.24
CA GLY A 478 -1.28 38.84 9.36
C GLY A 478 -1.86 38.51 10.73
N ALA A 479 -2.94 37.74 10.79
CA ALA A 479 -3.42 37.13 12.02
C ALA A 479 -2.55 35.92 12.41
N GLY A 480 -2.40 35.67 13.71
CA GLY A 480 -1.59 34.55 14.18
C GLY A 480 -1.90 34.13 15.60
N ALA A 481 -1.24 33.06 16.03
CA ALA A 481 -1.30 32.50 17.38
C ALA A 481 0.12 32.21 17.88
N MET A 482 0.48 32.77 19.03
CA MET A 482 1.71 32.47 19.77
C MET A 482 1.42 31.39 20.80
N LEU A 483 2.25 30.34 20.83
CA LEU A 483 2.13 29.23 21.76
C LEU A 483 3.29 29.29 22.76
N HIS A 484 2.95 29.33 24.04
CA HIS A 484 3.89 29.46 25.14
C HIS A 484 4.04 28.14 25.90
N TYR A 485 5.23 27.90 26.44
CA TYR A 485 5.58 26.65 27.14
C TYR A 485 6.27 26.97 28.46
N GLU A 486 5.57 27.68 29.34
CA GLU A 486 6.11 28.07 30.65
C GLU A 486 6.13 26.90 31.64
N HIS A 487 5.32 25.87 31.38
CA HIS A 487 5.29 24.64 32.16
C HIS A 487 6.34 23.64 31.72
N ARG A 488 6.81 22.83 32.68
CA ARG A 488 7.69 21.70 32.43
C ARG A 488 7.22 20.48 33.19
N HIS A 489 7.19 19.34 32.51
CA HIS A 489 6.97 18.04 33.10
C HIS A 489 8.05 17.07 32.62
N ASN A 490 8.73 16.38 33.55
CA ASN A 490 9.88 15.51 33.25
C ASN A 490 10.94 16.16 32.34
N GLY A 491 11.19 17.45 32.53
CA GLY A 491 12.16 18.23 31.75
C GLY A 491 11.70 18.61 30.34
N ARG A 492 10.50 18.20 29.91
CA ARG A 492 9.91 18.55 28.61
C ARG A 492 9.00 19.78 28.73
N PRO A 493 9.00 20.69 27.73
CA PRO A 493 8.05 21.79 27.66
C PRO A 493 6.61 21.26 27.53
N VAL A 494 5.66 21.89 28.24
CA VAL A 494 4.23 21.63 28.11
C VAL A 494 3.53 22.95 27.78
N LEU A 495 2.59 22.91 26.82
CA LEU A 495 1.84 24.08 26.35
C LEU A 495 1.15 24.74 27.55
N SER A 496 1.43 26.03 27.78
CA SER A 496 0.87 26.83 28.87
C SER A 496 -0.23 27.76 28.38
N ASP A 497 0.02 28.47 27.27
CA ASP A 497 -0.87 29.52 26.76
C ASP A 497 -0.90 29.59 25.24
N ILE A 498 -2.02 30.08 24.71
CA ILE A 498 -2.21 30.43 23.30
C ILE A 498 -2.71 31.87 23.23
N ASN A 499 -1.91 32.74 22.62
CA ASN A 499 -2.22 34.16 22.43
C ASN A 499 -2.45 34.45 20.96
N THR A 500 -3.68 34.76 20.57
CA THR A 500 -3.99 35.18 19.20
C THR A 500 -3.81 36.67 19.01
N TYR A 501 -3.44 37.09 17.80
CA TYR A 501 -3.21 38.48 17.45
C TYR A 501 -3.58 38.75 15.98
N GLN A 502 -3.53 40.03 15.58
CA GLN A 502 -3.76 40.49 14.20
C GLN A 502 -2.74 41.55 13.76
N ASP A 503 -2.80 41.93 12.48
CA ASP A 503 -1.99 43.02 11.88
C ASP A 503 -0.46 42.83 12.01
N ASP A 504 0.01 41.57 12.00
CA ASP A 504 1.42 41.20 12.17
C ASP A 504 2.06 41.73 13.47
N ASP A 505 1.24 41.99 14.50
CA ASP A 505 1.67 42.55 15.77
C ASP A 505 1.30 41.64 16.95
N PRO A 506 2.21 40.72 17.34
CA PRO A 506 2.00 39.81 18.48
C PRO A 506 1.80 40.51 19.83
N THR A 507 2.04 41.83 19.93
CA THR A 507 1.80 42.58 21.16
C THR A 507 0.33 42.97 21.34
N LYS A 508 -0.47 42.90 20.26
CA LYS A 508 -1.91 43.16 20.26
C LYS A 508 -2.69 41.86 20.44
N VAL A 509 -2.65 41.32 21.66
CA VAL A 509 -3.38 40.09 22.00
C VAL A 509 -4.89 40.31 21.87
N HIS A 510 -5.55 39.46 21.09
CA HIS A 510 -6.98 39.46 20.85
C HIS A 510 -7.71 38.39 21.69
N LEU A 511 -7.16 37.17 21.78
CA LEU A 511 -7.60 36.13 22.71
C LEU A 511 -6.39 35.55 23.44
N GLN A 512 -6.51 35.36 24.74
CA GLN A 512 -5.58 34.56 25.54
C GLN A 512 -6.30 33.33 26.06
N LEU A 513 -5.74 32.16 25.79
CA LEU A 513 -6.17 30.88 26.35
C LEU A 513 -5.08 30.37 27.28
N GLY A 514 -5.43 30.05 28.52
CA GLY A 514 -4.54 29.41 29.48
C GLY A 514 -4.90 27.93 29.66
N THR A 515 -3.93 27.12 30.04
CA THR A 515 -4.11 25.68 30.30
C THR A 515 -4.05 25.39 31.80
N LEU A 516 -4.71 24.31 32.22
CA LEU A 516 -4.50 23.68 33.51
C LEU A 516 -3.88 22.30 33.28
N LEU A 517 -2.87 21.93 34.07
CA LEU A 517 -2.20 20.64 33.97
C LEU A 517 -2.49 19.76 35.19
N ASP A 518 -2.51 18.44 34.98
CA ASP A 518 -2.45 17.46 36.05
C ASP A 518 -1.01 17.23 36.53
N GLU A 519 -0.86 16.38 37.56
CA GLU A 519 0.44 16.03 38.14
C GLU A 519 1.37 15.29 37.15
N HIS A 520 0.81 14.76 36.05
CA HIS A 520 1.53 14.06 34.98
C HIS A 520 1.79 14.97 33.76
N GLY A 521 1.53 16.28 33.86
CA GLY A 521 1.73 17.23 32.77
C GLY A 521 0.75 17.10 31.61
N ARG A 522 -0.39 16.43 31.80
CA ARG A 522 -1.49 16.37 30.84
C ARG A 522 -2.45 17.54 31.05
N LEU A 523 -3.05 18.03 29.97
CA LEU A 523 -4.03 19.10 30.01
C LEU A 523 -5.29 18.61 30.76
N GLN A 524 -5.68 19.28 31.83
CA GLN A 524 -7.00 19.09 32.47
C GLN A 524 -8.07 19.98 31.85
N GLY A 525 -7.70 21.03 31.12
CA GLY A 525 -8.66 21.92 30.47
C GLY A 525 -8.03 23.18 29.92
N LEU A 526 -8.85 23.98 29.23
CA LEU A 526 -8.49 25.30 28.71
C LEU A 526 -9.45 26.37 29.25
N TRP A 527 -8.91 27.56 29.53
CA TRP A 527 -9.66 28.72 30.00
C TRP A 527 -9.43 29.91 29.09
N GLN A 528 -10.49 30.67 28.83
CA GLN A 528 -10.30 32.02 28.31
C GLN A 528 -9.81 32.92 29.44
N VAL A 529 -8.73 33.66 29.22
CA VAL A 529 -8.13 34.58 30.20
C VAL A 529 -8.31 36.01 29.72
N VAL A 530 -8.70 36.90 30.63
CA VAL A 530 -8.83 38.35 30.38
C VAL A 530 -8.13 39.07 31.52
N ASP A 531 -7.23 40.00 31.18
CA ASP A 531 -6.44 40.79 32.15
C ASP A 531 -5.74 39.90 33.21
N GLY A 532 -5.19 38.77 32.77
CA GLY A 532 -4.49 37.81 33.63
C GLY A 532 -5.39 36.98 34.55
N THR A 533 -6.73 37.09 34.42
CA THR A 533 -7.69 36.33 35.23
C THR A 533 -8.47 35.33 34.36
N PRO A 534 -8.61 34.07 34.77
CA PRO A 534 -9.48 33.10 34.09
C PRO A 534 -10.95 33.59 34.11
N LEU A 535 -11.53 33.78 32.93
CA LEU A 535 -12.91 34.23 32.75
C LEU A 535 -13.89 33.07 32.77
N ARG A 536 -13.64 32.04 31.95
CA ARG A 536 -14.50 30.84 31.82
C ARG A 536 -13.69 29.64 31.34
N GLN A 537 -14.09 28.45 31.80
CA GLN A 537 -13.53 27.19 31.33
C GLN A 537 -14.20 26.81 30.00
N LEU A 538 -13.39 26.51 28.99
CA LEU A 538 -13.87 26.18 27.65
C LEU A 538 -14.02 24.66 27.45
N CYS A 539 -13.19 23.87 28.12
CA CYS A 539 -13.27 22.42 28.15
C CYS A 539 -12.55 21.83 29.37
N ALA A 540 -12.83 20.55 29.67
CA ALA A 540 -12.17 19.77 30.71
C ALA A 540 -11.85 18.34 30.25
N TYR A 541 -10.78 17.75 30.76
CA TYR A 541 -10.33 16.40 30.41
C TYR A 541 -10.10 15.54 31.64
N HIS A 542 -10.44 14.26 31.53
CA HIS A 542 -10.17 13.25 32.55
C HIS A 542 -9.48 12.06 31.91
N TYR A 543 -8.50 11.52 32.63
CA TYR A 543 -7.67 10.42 32.18
C TYR A 543 -7.75 9.26 33.14
N ASP A 544 -7.49 8.06 32.64
CA ASP A 544 -7.21 6.91 33.50
C ASP A 544 -5.72 6.81 33.89
N ASP A 545 -5.41 5.77 34.66
CA ASP A 545 -4.05 5.47 35.14
C ASP A 545 -3.10 5.05 34.02
N ALA A 546 -3.63 4.59 32.88
CA ALA A 546 -2.83 4.17 31.72
C ALA A 546 -2.41 5.37 30.86
N GLY A 547 -3.02 6.54 31.04
CA GLY A 547 -2.77 7.70 30.17
C GLY A 547 -3.88 7.98 29.18
N ASP A 548 -4.93 7.18 29.15
CA ASP A 548 -5.99 7.28 28.15
C ASP A 548 -7.01 8.36 28.51
N LEU A 549 -7.44 9.15 27.51
CA LEU A 549 -8.44 10.20 27.66
C LEU A 549 -9.84 9.61 27.76
N ILE A 550 -10.36 9.43 28.98
CA ILE A 550 -11.65 8.75 29.21
C ILE A 550 -12.85 9.68 29.16
N ALA A 551 -12.67 10.99 29.37
CA ALA A 551 -13.75 11.97 29.22
C ALA A 551 -13.25 13.34 28.76
N ALA A 552 -14.00 13.98 27.86
CA ALA A 552 -13.75 15.33 27.40
C ALA A 552 -15.04 16.16 27.43
N GLN A 553 -15.09 17.14 28.30
CA GLN A 553 -16.26 17.95 28.62
C GLN A 553 -16.18 19.31 27.91
N ASP A 554 -17.32 19.80 27.46
CA ASP A 554 -17.47 21.16 26.95
C ASP A 554 -17.73 22.18 28.07
N GLU A 555 -17.81 23.45 27.69
CA GLU A 555 -18.12 24.57 28.61
C GLU A 555 -19.44 24.38 29.40
N ASN A 556 -20.39 23.59 28.89
CA ASN A 556 -21.68 23.32 29.55
C ASN A 556 -21.69 21.99 30.33
N GLY A 557 -20.56 21.27 30.38
CA GLY A 557 -20.42 19.99 31.08
C GLY A 557 -20.91 18.78 30.29
N ALA A 558 -21.35 18.93 29.04
CA ALA A 558 -21.66 17.79 28.19
C ALA A 558 -20.37 17.17 27.65
N ALA A 559 -20.28 15.84 27.55
CA ALA A 559 -19.00 15.17 27.38
C ALA A 559 -19.00 14.03 26.37
N TRP A 560 -17.89 13.88 25.66
CA TRP A 560 -17.52 12.58 25.10
C TRP A 560 -16.96 11.68 26.18
N HIS A 561 -17.26 10.39 26.08
CA HIS A 561 -16.66 9.35 26.91
C HIS A 561 -16.00 8.31 26.02
N TYR A 562 -14.88 7.76 26.47
CA TYR A 562 -14.09 6.81 25.69
C TYR A 562 -13.74 5.60 26.56
N GLN A 563 -13.61 4.46 25.91
CA GLN A 563 -13.16 3.20 26.49
C GLN A 563 -12.03 2.66 25.63
N TYR A 564 -11.03 2.07 26.29
CA TYR A 564 -9.79 1.67 25.65
C TYR A 564 -9.37 0.25 26.00
N GLN A 565 -8.57 -0.33 25.11
CA GLN A 565 -7.74 -1.50 25.39
C GLN A 565 -6.36 -1.28 24.75
N HIS A 566 -5.30 -1.19 25.56
CA HIS A 566 -3.92 -0.91 25.09
C HIS A 566 -3.83 0.36 24.21
N HIS A 567 -4.44 1.46 24.68
CA HIS A 567 -4.55 2.75 23.96
C HIS A 567 -5.35 2.70 22.64
N LEU A 568 -6.02 1.58 22.34
CA LEU A 568 -6.96 1.46 21.24
C LEU A 568 -8.37 1.77 21.72
N VAL A 569 -9.03 2.79 21.16
CA VAL A 569 -10.45 3.07 21.45
C VAL A 569 -11.30 1.86 21.05
N THR A 570 -12.03 1.28 22.00
CA THR A 570 -12.97 0.17 21.77
C THR A 570 -14.42 0.65 21.75
N ARG A 571 -14.71 1.80 22.38
CA ARG A 571 -16.02 2.46 22.34
C ARG A 571 -15.87 3.94 22.65
N TYR A 572 -16.69 4.78 22.04
CA TYR A 572 -16.88 6.16 22.50
C TYR A 572 -18.34 6.60 22.43
N THR A 573 -18.72 7.61 23.20
CA THR A 573 -20.02 8.28 23.09
C THR A 573 -19.87 9.73 22.71
N ASP A 574 -20.81 10.26 21.92
CA ASP A 574 -20.94 11.70 21.74
C ASP A 574 -21.55 12.38 22.99
N ARG A 575 -21.65 13.72 22.95
CA ARG A 575 -22.24 14.54 24.02
C ARG A 575 -23.73 14.29 24.27
N THR A 576 -24.41 13.58 23.38
CA THR A 576 -25.82 13.17 23.53
C THR A 576 -25.97 11.77 24.12
N GLY A 577 -24.86 11.05 24.31
CA GLY A 577 -24.83 9.69 24.83
C GLY A 577 -24.94 8.60 23.76
N ARG A 578 -24.96 8.94 22.47
CA ARG A 578 -24.95 7.95 21.38
C ARG A 578 -23.56 7.34 21.25
N GLY A 579 -23.46 6.01 21.28
CA GLY A 579 -22.19 5.29 21.25
C GLY A 579 -21.85 4.66 19.91
N LEU A 580 -20.56 4.62 19.60
CA LEU A 580 -19.94 3.82 18.54
C LEU A 580 -18.94 2.85 19.17
N ASN A 581 -18.92 1.61 18.66
CA ASN A 581 -18.08 0.51 19.12
C ASN A 581 -17.09 0.11 18.03
N LEU A 582 -15.92 -0.36 18.44
CA LEU A 582 -14.82 -0.77 17.58
C LEU A 582 -14.25 -2.12 18.04
N GLU A 583 -14.00 -3.02 17.09
CA GLU A 583 -13.32 -4.29 17.31
C GLU A 583 -11.96 -4.29 16.61
N TRP A 584 -10.95 -4.83 17.28
CA TRP A 584 -9.56 -4.81 16.82
C TRP A 584 -9.01 -6.21 16.60
N ASP A 585 -8.30 -6.40 15.48
CA ASP A 585 -7.40 -7.53 15.27
C ASP A 585 -5.98 -7.15 15.73
N GLY A 586 -5.59 -7.74 16.86
CA GLY A 586 -4.29 -7.54 17.48
C GLY A 586 -4.28 -6.52 18.62
N ILE A 587 -3.07 -6.25 19.12
CA ILE A 587 -2.80 -5.27 20.17
C ILE A 587 -1.71 -4.31 19.71
N GLY A 588 -1.71 -3.10 20.27
CA GLY A 588 -0.70 -2.08 19.97
C GLY A 588 -1.01 -1.24 18.73
N PRO A 589 -0.10 -0.33 18.35
CA PRO A 589 -0.37 0.76 17.40
C PRO A 589 -0.45 0.30 15.94
N HIS A 590 -0.27 -0.98 15.65
CA HIS A 590 -0.42 -1.52 14.30
C HIS A 590 -1.55 -2.54 14.18
N ALA A 591 -2.34 -2.71 15.25
CA ALA A 591 -3.59 -3.44 15.21
C ALA A 591 -4.55 -2.79 14.20
N LYS A 592 -5.40 -3.60 13.57
CA LYS A 592 -6.38 -3.14 12.60
C LYS A 592 -7.76 -3.14 13.24
N ALA A 593 -8.50 -2.03 13.10
CA ALA A 593 -9.92 -2.03 13.41
C ALA A 593 -10.65 -2.80 12.31
N ILE A 594 -11.30 -3.91 12.68
CA ILE A 594 -11.93 -4.84 11.73
C ILE A 594 -13.45 -4.68 11.69
N HIS A 595 -14.04 -3.96 12.63
CA HIS A 595 -15.48 -3.82 12.73
C HIS A 595 -15.85 -2.57 13.53
N GLU A 596 -16.80 -1.79 13.00
CA GLU A 596 -17.41 -0.61 13.65
C GLU A 596 -18.94 -0.74 13.63
N TRP A 597 -19.62 -0.33 14.72
CA TRP A 597 -21.08 -0.27 14.77
C TRP A 597 -21.58 0.68 15.88
N ALA A 598 -22.73 1.32 15.66
CA ALA A 598 -23.39 2.12 16.68
C ALA A 598 -24.15 1.24 17.69
N ASP A 599 -24.41 1.76 18.89
CA ASP A 599 -25.13 1.02 19.95
C ASP A 599 -26.52 0.51 19.53
N ASP A 600 -27.16 1.13 18.53
CA ASP A 600 -28.44 0.72 17.96
C ASP A 600 -28.33 -0.27 16.78
N GLY A 601 -27.10 -0.68 16.45
CA GLY A 601 -26.77 -1.57 15.33
C GLY A 601 -26.68 -0.87 13.98
N SER A 602 -26.86 0.45 13.90
CA SER A 602 -26.63 1.21 12.67
C SER A 602 -25.13 1.34 12.38
N PHE A 603 -24.80 1.66 11.13
CA PHE A 603 -23.42 1.82 10.65
C PHE A 603 -22.52 0.60 10.86
N ASP A 604 -23.09 -0.61 10.99
CA ASP A 604 -22.32 -1.86 11.02
C ASP A 604 -21.49 -1.98 9.73
N VAL A 605 -20.17 -1.99 9.87
CA VAL A 605 -19.21 -2.18 8.79
C VAL A 605 -18.12 -3.14 9.26
N ARG A 606 -17.81 -4.14 8.44
CA ARG A 606 -16.71 -5.09 8.67
C ARG A 606 -15.66 -4.96 7.60
N LEU A 607 -14.39 -5.02 8.00
CA LEU A 607 -13.24 -4.90 7.12
C LEU A 607 -12.38 -6.17 7.21
N ASP A 608 -11.89 -6.61 6.05
CA ASP A 608 -10.94 -7.70 5.92
C ASP A 608 -9.87 -7.33 4.88
N TRP A 609 -8.65 -7.82 5.06
CA TRP A 609 -7.51 -7.49 4.20
C TRP A 609 -6.96 -8.75 3.53
N ASP A 610 -6.72 -8.72 2.22
CA ASP A 610 -6.01 -9.83 1.57
C ASP A 610 -4.57 -9.91 2.08
N GLU A 611 -4.12 -11.12 2.43
CA GLU A 611 -2.78 -11.36 3.01
C GLU A 611 -1.62 -11.18 2.02
N ARG A 612 -1.92 -11.19 0.72
CA ARG A 612 -0.93 -11.26 -0.37
C ARG A 612 -0.89 -9.98 -1.20
N ILE A 613 -2.02 -9.29 -1.36
CA ILE A 613 -2.11 -8.05 -2.14
C ILE A 613 -2.70 -6.91 -1.31
N ARG A 614 -2.48 -5.67 -1.76
CA ARG A 614 -3.07 -4.46 -1.14
C ARG A 614 -4.53 -4.32 -1.57
N LEU A 615 -5.38 -5.09 -0.90
CA LEU A 615 -6.82 -5.16 -1.11
C LEU A 615 -7.53 -5.22 0.24
N THR A 616 -8.55 -4.39 0.39
CA THR A 616 -9.46 -4.39 1.53
C THR A 616 -10.88 -4.67 1.08
N TYR A 617 -11.53 -5.61 1.74
CA TYR A 617 -12.94 -5.93 1.60
C TYR A 617 -13.72 -5.17 2.67
N VAL A 618 -14.71 -4.40 2.25
CA VAL A 618 -15.57 -3.62 3.14
C VAL A 618 -16.98 -4.16 2.99
N THR A 619 -17.50 -4.79 4.04
CA THR A 619 -18.87 -5.33 4.08
C THR A 619 -19.75 -4.36 4.87
N ASP A 620 -20.80 -3.84 4.23
CA ASP A 620 -21.77 -2.95 4.88
C ASP A 620 -22.81 -3.72 5.72
N ALA A 621 -23.66 -2.98 6.42
CA ALA A 621 -24.74 -3.54 7.24
C ALA A 621 -25.76 -4.40 6.46
N HIS A 622 -25.81 -4.30 5.14
CA HIS A 622 -26.66 -5.12 4.28
C HIS A 622 -25.96 -6.39 3.77
N GLY A 623 -24.70 -6.62 4.16
CA GLY A 623 -23.87 -7.71 3.67
C GLY A 623 -23.32 -7.47 2.26
N GLN A 624 -23.41 -6.24 1.74
CA GLN A 624 -22.84 -5.90 0.44
C GLN A 624 -21.35 -5.59 0.58
N GLU A 625 -20.55 -6.16 -0.32
CA GLU A 625 -19.09 -6.08 -0.26
C GLU A 625 -18.53 -5.14 -1.33
N THR A 626 -17.76 -4.14 -0.90
CA THR A 626 -16.98 -3.23 -1.77
C THR A 626 -15.49 -3.49 -1.58
N TRP A 627 -14.76 -3.57 -2.69
CA TRP A 627 -13.34 -3.97 -2.70
C TRP A 627 -12.49 -2.76 -3.06
N HIS A 628 -11.56 -2.40 -2.18
CA HIS A 628 -10.66 -1.25 -2.35
C HIS A 628 -9.23 -1.74 -2.61
N TYR A 629 -8.70 -1.41 -3.78
CA TYR A 629 -7.30 -1.66 -4.14
C TYR A 629 -6.51 -0.36 -4.07
N TYR A 630 -5.35 -0.42 -3.43
CA TYR A 630 -4.52 0.76 -3.18
C TYR A 630 -3.03 0.50 -3.41
N ASP A 631 -2.31 1.58 -3.68
CA ASP A 631 -0.86 1.54 -3.82
C ASP A 631 -0.14 1.44 -2.47
N ILE A 632 1.18 1.31 -2.50
CA ILE A 632 2.01 1.18 -1.29
C ILE A 632 1.94 2.40 -0.35
N GLN A 633 1.47 3.54 -0.85
CA GLN A 633 1.27 4.79 -0.10
C GLN A 633 -0.19 4.97 0.36
N GLY A 634 -1.03 3.96 0.18
CA GLY A 634 -2.43 3.94 0.61
C GLY A 634 -3.40 4.63 -0.34
N TYR A 635 -2.97 5.07 -1.53
CA TYR A 635 -3.87 5.72 -2.49
C TYR A 635 -4.68 4.69 -3.26
N THR A 636 -6.01 4.82 -3.21
CA THR A 636 -6.92 3.95 -3.95
C THR A 636 -6.79 4.19 -5.45
N TYR A 637 -6.62 3.11 -6.21
CA TYR A 637 -6.53 3.13 -7.67
C TYR A 637 -7.63 2.30 -8.35
N ARG A 638 -8.30 1.39 -7.62
CA ARG A 638 -9.46 0.64 -8.12
C ARG A 638 -10.45 0.39 -6.98
N ILE A 639 -11.74 0.56 -7.28
CA ILE A 639 -12.85 0.14 -6.41
C ILE A 639 -13.71 -0.83 -7.21
N ARG A 640 -14.08 -1.98 -6.63
CA ARG A 640 -15.09 -2.87 -7.21
C ARG A 640 -16.31 -2.87 -6.30
N HIS A 641 -17.44 -2.44 -6.85
CA HIS A 641 -18.71 -2.28 -6.14
C HIS A 641 -19.44 -3.64 -6.01
N PRO A 642 -20.47 -3.72 -5.14
CA PRO A 642 -21.23 -4.95 -4.92
C PRO A 642 -21.93 -5.51 -6.17
N ASP A 643 -22.30 -4.65 -7.12
CA ASP A 643 -22.86 -5.03 -8.43
C ASP A 643 -21.78 -5.56 -9.41
N GLY A 644 -20.51 -5.52 -8.99
CA GLY A 644 -19.33 -5.91 -9.75
C GLY A 644 -18.95 -4.92 -10.85
N HIS A 645 -19.46 -3.69 -10.85
CA HIS A 645 -18.86 -2.60 -11.60
C HIS A 645 -17.57 -2.13 -10.91
N SER A 646 -16.63 -1.57 -11.68
CA SER A 646 -15.35 -1.11 -11.14
C SER A 646 -15.05 0.33 -11.53
N GLU A 647 -14.55 1.10 -10.58
CA GLU A 647 -14.01 2.44 -10.78
C GLU A 647 -12.48 2.40 -10.74
N TRP A 648 -11.80 3.23 -11.54
CA TRP A 648 -10.33 3.28 -11.59
C TRP A 648 -9.77 4.70 -11.59
N LEU A 649 -8.66 4.89 -10.87
CA LEU A 649 -7.97 6.17 -10.74
C LEU A 649 -6.51 6.03 -11.15
N PHE A 650 -6.07 6.92 -12.05
CA PHE A 650 -4.68 7.04 -12.48
C PHE A 650 -4.12 8.36 -11.99
N ARG A 651 -2.86 8.33 -11.53
CA ARG A 651 -2.22 9.45 -10.85
C ARG A 651 -0.88 9.80 -11.47
N ASP A 652 -0.49 11.06 -11.30
CA ASP A 652 0.91 11.44 -11.49
C ASP A 652 1.76 11.10 -10.25
N ALA A 653 3.08 11.32 -10.36
CA ALA A 653 4.02 11.10 -9.25
C ALA A 653 3.76 11.98 -8.01
N ARG A 654 2.92 13.03 -8.13
CA ARG A 654 2.50 13.91 -7.03
C ARG A 654 1.14 13.51 -6.45
N LYS A 655 0.62 12.36 -6.87
CA LYS A 655 -0.66 11.76 -6.51
C LYS A 655 -1.89 12.56 -6.96
N ASN A 656 -1.76 13.49 -7.90
CA ASN A 656 -2.92 14.13 -8.50
C ASN A 656 -3.63 13.14 -9.42
N VAL A 657 -4.96 13.06 -9.34
CA VAL A 657 -5.76 12.26 -10.29
C VAL A 657 -5.68 12.92 -11.66
N ILE A 658 -5.23 12.17 -12.66
CA ILE A 658 -5.11 12.63 -14.06
C ILE A 658 -6.11 11.94 -14.98
N ARG A 659 -6.65 10.79 -14.56
CA ARG A 659 -7.72 10.06 -15.25
C ARG A 659 -8.55 9.29 -14.24
N HIS A 660 -9.85 9.35 -14.42
CA HIS A 660 -10.85 8.66 -13.61
C HIS A 660 -11.80 7.93 -14.54
N VAL A 661 -11.85 6.60 -14.43
CA VAL A 661 -12.80 5.76 -15.18
C VAL A 661 -13.91 5.37 -14.23
N HIS A 662 -15.11 5.86 -14.52
CA HIS A 662 -16.30 5.61 -13.71
C HIS A 662 -16.91 4.22 -13.99
N PRO A 663 -17.66 3.64 -13.03
CA PRO A 663 -18.19 2.27 -13.09
C PRO A 663 -19.06 1.91 -14.30
#